data_AF-A0A9W9KQU7-F1
#
_entry.id   AF-A0A9W9KQU7-F1
#
_cell.length_a   1.000
_cell.length_b   1.000
_cell.length_c   1.000
_cell.angle_alpha   90.00
_cell.angle_beta   90.00
_cell.angle_gamma   90.00
#
_symmetry.space_group_name_H-M   'P 1'
#
loop_
_entity.id
_entity.type
_entity.pdbx_description
1 polymer ?
#
loop_
_entity_poly.entity_id
_entity_poly.type
_entity_poly.pdbx_seq_one_letter_code
_entity_poly.pdbx_strand_id
1 'polypeptide(L)'
;MSDQESPAQVPDGQPNPVLFGPGLKALKDEAYTQATNATPSLDADKESQLETDAPSYFANIPGAQTSIDPSDLSSVPPQEARRTSSGMDLLRRLSLTSETLPASPDVDQRVQHPGLNLSGRLISAAFCIPYKLYFKSGSDWTLNPRSGTSALFDSFAHLASDETSWSHTLVGWTGEVEPVLDTKIPLQQILVNVADKIPGTTSLPLNKAAAPVPVNTSQQPPTHPLLEGIHVARGDRERLDGQLSSGRFGRILPVWLSDASEEPEDTILLKDQGRWRRYAERELYPLLHYKQHGPTDGRSERRWWADYIRLNQLFADRIVQDYQEGDVVWVHDYHLFLLPSLLRQRIPNIYVGFFLHSPFPSSEFVRCLAKRKEVLTGVLGANMIGFQTFSYSRHFSSCCTRVLGFDSNSVGVDAYGAHVAVDVFPIGIDARSIQRAAFGAPDIEKTVLGIRKLYAGRKIIVGRDRLDSVRGVAQKLQAFEIFLERYPEWRDKVVLIQVTSPTSVEEEKEDPENKIAGQISNLVSTINGRFGSLSFSPVQYYPQYLSQREYFALLRVADVGLITTVRDGMNTTSLEYIVCQQTNHSPLILSEFSGTAGTLPSAIHINPWDLVGVAGAIDQALKMPPDQRKEQHLKLYRHVVTNTVAMWSRQYLNRLLTNLSSFDQSVATPALDRGKLLKQYRKARRRLFMFDYDGTLTPIVKDPQAAIPSDRVLRTIKSLAADPRNAVWIISGRDQAFLDEWMGHIPELGLSAEHGCFIRKPRSDDWENLAERTDMGWQKEVVEVFQHYTERTQGSFIERKRVALTWHYRRADPEYGAFQARECRKALEETVAKRWDVEVMAGKANLEVRPTFVNKGFIATRLVNEYGTAPGKAPDFILCLGDDFTDEDMFRALQKFDLPHDHVYPVTVGASSKQTDANWHLLEPADVIGTIQMLYSSSNQDY
;
A
#
# COMPACT_ATOMS: atom_id res chain seq x y z
N MET A 1 34.26 -44.61 -8.82
CA MET A 1 34.91 -45.10 -10.06
C MET A 1 34.16 -44.41 -11.18
N SER A 2 34.61 -43.23 -11.60
CA SER A 2 35.70 -42.93 -12.57
C SER A 2 35.01 -42.48 -13.88
N ASP A 3 35.27 -41.35 -14.53
CA ASP A 3 36.42 -40.44 -14.53
C ASP A 3 36.04 -39.01 -14.90
N GLN A 4 36.97 -38.10 -14.59
CA GLN A 4 36.99 -36.67 -14.86
C GLN A 4 37.30 -36.36 -16.33
N GLU A 5 36.69 -35.31 -16.89
CA GLU A 5 37.24 -34.57 -18.03
C GLU A 5 37.39 -33.08 -17.69
N SER A 6 38.63 -32.61 -17.84
CA SER A 6 39.12 -31.23 -17.70
C SER A 6 38.88 -30.41 -18.98
N PRO A 7 38.58 -29.09 -18.89
CA PRO A 7 38.40 -28.25 -20.07
C PRO A 7 39.70 -27.63 -20.60
N ALA A 8 39.67 -27.35 -21.90
CA ALA A 8 40.77 -26.98 -22.78
C ALA A 8 41.44 -25.61 -22.51
N GLN A 9 42.72 -25.53 -22.89
CA GLN A 9 43.56 -24.33 -22.94
C GLN A 9 43.11 -23.34 -24.04
N VAL A 10 43.15 -22.04 -23.73
CA VAL A 10 42.99 -20.93 -24.68
C VAL A 10 44.39 -20.46 -25.15
N PRO A 11 44.61 -20.17 -26.45
CA PRO A 11 45.89 -19.68 -26.96
C PRO A 11 46.13 -18.19 -26.71
N ASP A 12 47.42 -17.82 -26.60
CA ASP A 12 47.94 -16.47 -26.36
C ASP A 12 47.82 -15.53 -27.57
N GLY A 13 47.41 -14.27 -27.30
CA GLY A 13 47.81 -13.10 -28.09
C GLY A 13 46.70 -12.29 -28.75
N GLN A 14 46.11 -11.31 -28.03
CA GLN A 14 45.79 -9.92 -28.44
C GLN A 14 44.89 -9.20 -27.40
N PRO A 15 44.86 -7.84 -27.36
CA PRO A 15 44.72 -7.09 -26.12
C PRO A 15 43.27 -6.84 -25.70
N ASN A 16 42.98 -7.00 -24.41
CA ASN A 16 41.69 -6.62 -23.82
C ASN A 16 41.71 -5.15 -23.33
N PRO A 17 40.63 -4.37 -23.59
CA PRO A 17 40.49 -3.00 -23.12
C PRO A 17 40.19 -2.94 -21.61
N VAL A 18 40.77 -1.92 -20.99
CA VAL A 18 40.80 -1.65 -19.55
C VAL A 18 39.44 -1.15 -19.04
N LEU A 19 38.91 -1.78 -18.00
CA LEU A 19 37.81 -1.28 -17.16
C LEU A 19 38.27 -1.31 -15.69
N PHE A 20 38.53 -0.12 -15.13
CA PHE A 20 38.87 0.04 -13.71
C PHE A 20 37.61 -0.01 -12.84
N GLY A 21 37.59 -0.94 -11.89
CA GLY A 21 36.67 -0.94 -10.73
C GLY A 21 37.42 -1.48 -9.51
N PRO A 22 37.32 -0.85 -8.32
CA PRO A 22 38.10 -1.30 -7.17
C PRO A 22 37.41 -2.47 -6.47
N GLY A 23 38.05 -3.64 -6.55
CA GLY A 23 37.74 -4.81 -5.71
C GLY A 23 38.71 -4.91 -4.54
N LEU A 24 38.15 -5.04 -3.33
CA LEU A 24 38.85 -5.40 -2.10
C LEU A 24 39.63 -6.72 -2.26
N LYS A 25 40.96 -6.66 -2.15
CA LYS A 25 41.79 -7.44 -1.19
C LYS A 25 43.27 -7.35 -1.57
N ALA A 26 44.05 -6.86 -0.61
CA ALA A 26 45.47 -7.08 -0.35
C ALA A 26 46.30 -5.79 -0.34
N LEU A 27 46.27 -5.09 0.80
CA LEU A 27 47.44 -4.51 1.45
C LEU A 27 47.09 -4.37 2.93
N LYS A 28 47.52 -5.37 3.70
CA LYS A 28 47.70 -5.27 5.14
C LYS A 28 48.99 -4.50 5.42
N ASP A 29 49.01 -3.89 6.60
CA ASP A 29 50.18 -3.52 7.42
C ASP A 29 50.69 -2.08 7.51
N GLU A 30 50.01 -1.05 6.97
CA GLU A 30 50.41 0.35 7.28
C GLU A 30 49.28 1.36 7.64
N ALA A 31 48.01 0.94 7.70
CA ALA A 31 46.90 1.85 8.00
C ALA A 31 46.41 1.86 9.47
N TYR A 32 47.04 1.08 10.36
CA TYR A 32 46.57 0.93 11.76
C TYR A 32 47.33 1.79 12.79
N THR A 33 48.21 2.70 12.35
CA THR A 33 49.11 3.44 13.26
C THR A 33 49.00 4.98 13.15
N GLN A 34 48.07 5.53 12.37
CA GLN A 34 47.91 7.00 12.20
C GLN A 34 46.48 7.55 12.44
N ALA A 35 45.61 6.81 13.14
CA ALA A 35 44.28 7.29 13.52
C ALA A 35 44.08 7.41 15.05
N THR A 36 45.17 7.59 15.80
CA THR A 36 45.15 7.80 17.27
C THR A 36 45.50 9.21 17.72
N ASN A 37 45.69 10.17 16.80
CA ASN A 37 46.06 11.55 17.14
C ASN A 37 45.17 12.59 16.44
N ALA A 38 43.92 12.76 16.90
CA ALA A 38 43.15 14.00 16.69
C ALA A 38 41.85 14.03 17.53
N THR A 39 41.96 13.98 18.86
CA THR A 39 40.89 14.47 19.75
C THR A 39 41.56 15.27 20.86
N PRO A 40 41.37 16.60 20.95
CA PRO A 40 41.96 17.38 22.03
C PRO A 40 41.23 17.12 23.35
N SER A 41 42.03 16.82 24.37
CA SER A 41 41.70 16.67 25.78
C SER A 41 41.19 17.98 26.40
N LEU A 42 40.16 17.89 27.24
CA LEU A 42 39.86 18.89 28.27
C LEU A 42 39.96 18.23 29.64
N ASP A 43 40.76 18.88 30.49
CA ASP A 43 41.20 18.44 31.81
C ASP A 43 40.05 18.15 32.78
N ALA A 44 40.23 17.08 33.55
CA ALA A 44 39.46 16.75 34.74
C ALA A 44 40.20 17.29 35.96
N ASP A 45 39.55 18.16 36.74
CA ASP A 45 39.76 18.28 38.18
C ASP A 45 38.57 19.03 38.80
N LYS A 46 37.64 18.28 39.42
CA LYS A 46 37.00 18.56 40.71
C LYS A 46 35.89 17.56 41.01
N GLU A 47 36.09 16.78 42.07
CA GLU A 47 35.09 15.98 42.76
C GLU A 47 33.98 16.87 43.35
N SER A 48 32.71 16.46 43.22
CA SER A 48 31.77 16.28 44.35
C SER A 48 30.30 16.08 43.90
N GLN A 49 29.66 15.10 44.56
CA GLN A 49 28.22 14.89 44.77
C GLN A 49 27.36 14.37 43.58
N LEU A 50 27.01 13.08 43.71
CA LEU A 50 25.99 12.38 42.95
C LEU A 50 24.60 12.76 43.45
N GLU A 51 23.82 13.46 42.61
CA GLU A 51 22.36 13.46 42.64
C GLU A 51 21.84 12.94 41.30
N THR A 52 20.89 12.00 41.40
CA THR A 52 20.21 11.31 40.31
C THR A 52 19.09 12.19 39.76
N ASP A 53 19.27 12.74 38.55
CA ASP A 53 18.16 13.21 37.70
C ASP A 53 18.62 13.28 36.23
N ALA A 54 18.08 12.40 35.39
CA ALA A 54 18.23 12.46 33.94
C ALA A 54 16.97 13.09 33.33
N PRO A 55 17.04 14.25 32.65
CA PRO A 55 15.85 14.91 32.13
C PRO A 55 15.36 14.23 30.85
N SER A 56 14.04 14.04 30.80
CA SER A 56 13.26 13.64 29.63
C SER A 56 13.54 14.56 28.43
N TYR A 57 13.83 13.94 27.28
CA TYR A 57 14.14 14.55 25.99
C TYR A 57 13.04 15.51 25.45
N PHE A 58 11.88 15.59 26.12
CA PHE A 58 10.74 16.42 25.71
C PHE A 58 10.50 17.70 26.54
N ALA A 59 11.37 18.02 27.51
CA ALA A 59 11.04 19.07 28.49
C ALA A 59 11.31 20.53 28.07
N ASN A 60 12.05 20.81 26.99
CA ASN A 60 12.45 22.19 26.66
C ASN A 60 12.06 22.61 25.24
N ILE A 61 10.87 23.19 25.10
CA ILE A 61 10.45 23.97 23.92
C ILE A 61 10.14 25.41 24.40
N PRO A 62 10.80 26.46 23.90
CA PRO A 62 10.50 27.86 24.26
C PRO A 62 9.21 28.35 23.57
N GLY A 63 8.31 29.03 24.31
CA GLY A 63 7.17 29.76 23.72
C GLY A 63 5.82 29.69 24.46
N ALA A 64 5.71 28.97 25.57
CA ALA A 64 4.46 28.89 26.32
C ALA A 64 4.32 30.07 27.31
N GLN A 65 4.02 31.27 26.81
CA GLN A 65 3.39 32.37 27.58
C GLN A 65 3.07 33.56 26.66
N THR A 66 1.91 33.53 26.00
CA THR A 66 1.20 34.75 25.55
C THR A 66 -0.30 34.47 25.49
N SER A 67 -1.06 35.13 26.36
CA SER A 67 -2.52 35.25 26.30
C SER A 67 -2.91 36.19 25.16
N ILE A 68 -3.78 35.76 24.24
CA ILE A 68 -4.40 36.62 23.22
C ILE A 68 -5.93 36.54 23.38
N ASP A 69 -6.56 37.71 23.33
CA ASP A 69 -7.98 37.98 23.56
C ASP A 69 -8.86 37.51 22.37
N PRO A 70 -10.09 36.98 22.56
CA PRO A 70 -10.85 36.31 21.51
C PRO A 70 -11.56 37.20 20.47
N SER A 71 -11.32 38.52 20.42
CA SER A 71 -12.18 39.45 19.65
C SER A 71 -11.69 39.83 18.24
N ASP A 72 -10.54 39.34 17.76
CA ASP A 72 -9.88 39.90 16.56
C ASP A 72 -9.73 38.97 15.34
N LEU A 73 -10.57 37.94 15.19
CA LEU A 73 -10.56 37.08 14.00
C LEU A 73 -11.77 37.33 13.09
N SER A 74 -11.71 38.41 12.32
CA SER A 74 -12.48 38.52 11.08
C SER A 74 -11.65 39.19 9.98
N SER A 75 -11.64 38.56 8.81
CA SER A 75 -11.05 38.98 7.51
C SER A 75 -9.54 38.77 7.29
N VAL A 76 -9.19 37.74 6.52
CA VAL A 76 -7.96 37.70 5.69
C VAL A 76 -8.32 37.17 4.29
N PRO A 77 -7.91 37.81 3.17
CA PRO A 77 -8.33 37.44 1.81
C PRO A 77 -7.49 36.30 1.17
N PRO A 78 -7.91 35.73 0.01
CA PRO A 78 -7.48 34.42 -0.51
C PRO A 78 -6.11 34.38 -1.22
N GLN A 79 -5.17 35.29 -0.94
CA GLN A 79 -3.91 35.39 -1.71
C GLN A 79 -2.61 34.97 -0.99
N GLU A 80 -2.64 34.56 0.27
CA GLU A 80 -1.43 34.11 1.01
C GLU A 80 -1.25 32.59 1.12
N ALA A 81 -2.12 31.78 0.51
CA ALA A 81 -2.07 30.32 0.59
C ALA A 81 -0.91 29.63 -0.17
N ARG A 82 0.10 30.38 -0.67
CA ARG A 82 1.19 29.84 -1.51
C ARG A 82 2.57 29.79 -0.86
N ARG A 83 2.72 30.10 0.42
CA ARG A 83 4.03 30.03 1.10
C ARG A 83 3.91 29.49 2.51
N THR A 84 4.09 28.17 2.69
CA THR A 84 4.81 27.59 3.85
C THR A 84 4.91 26.06 3.73
N SER A 85 6.14 25.57 3.88
CA SER A 85 6.52 24.15 3.92
C SER A 85 7.17 23.86 5.28
N SER A 86 6.41 23.36 6.25
CA SER A 86 7.02 22.77 7.45
C SER A 86 6.14 21.64 8.01
N GLY A 87 6.78 20.57 8.51
CA GLY A 87 6.11 19.41 9.10
C GLY A 87 5.30 19.73 10.37
N MET A 88 5.50 20.90 10.97
CA MET A 88 4.73 21.39 12.12
C MET A 88 3.29 21.79 11.73
N ASP A 89 3.06 22.32 10.54
CA ASP A 89 1.68 22.58 10.06
C ASP A 89 0.94 21.29 9.72
N LEU A 90 1.67 20.21 9.40
CA LEU A 90 1.09 18.88 9.22
C LEU A 90 0.66 18.28 10.57
N LEU A 91 1.50 18.39 11.61
CA LEU A 91 1.12 18.04 12.98
C LEU A 91 -0.01 18.93 13.50
N ARG A 92 -0.05 20.21 13.11
CA ARG A 92 -1.13 21.13 13.43
C ARG A 92 -2.44 20.74 12.74
N ARG A 93 -2.42 20.34 11.47
CA ARG A 93 -3.58 19.79 10.73
C ARG A 93 -4.04 18.44 11.29
N LEU A 94 -3.12 17.61 11.79
CA LEU A 94 -3.44 16.36 12.50
C LEU A 94 -4.01 16.62 13.91
N SER A 95 -3.60 17.71 14.56
CA SER A 95 -4.15 18.17 15.86
C SER A 95 -5.47 18.92 15.74
N LEU A 96 -5.78 19.42 14.55
CA LEU A 96 -7.08 19.99 14.19
C LEU A 96 -7.98 18.88 13.62
N THR A 97 -8.21 17.84 14.42
CA THR A 97 -9.58 17.32 14.50
C THR A 97 -10.45 18.52 14.83
N SER A 98 -11.25 18.97 13.86
CA SER A 98 -12.05 20.20 13.93
C SER A 98 -12.60 20.41 15.34
N GLU A 99 -12.62 21.65 15.83
CA GLU A 99 -13.53 22.05 16.89
C GLU A 99 -14.88 21.35 16.64
N THR A 100 -15.22 20.44 17.54
CA THR A 100 -16.35 19.53 17.37
C THR A 100 -17.62 20.35 17.47
N LEU A 101 -18.10 20.84 16.33
CA LEU A 101 -19.49 21.23 16.20
C LEU A 101 -20.34 19.99 16.54
N PRO A 102 -21.42 20.15 17.32
CA PRO A 102 -22.31 19.04 17.65
C PRO A 102 -22.81 18.38 16.37
N ALA A 103 -22.96 17.05 16.41
CA ALA A 103 -23.38 16.24 15.27
C ALA A 103 -24.62 16.84 14.60
N SER A 104 -24.42 17.46 13.44
CA SER A 104 -25.52 17.72 12.52
C SER A 104 -26.11 16.37 12.11
N PRO A 105 -27.43 16.28 11.86
CA PRO A 105 -28.02 15.07 11.27
C PRO A 105 -27.26 14.69 9.99
N ASP A 106 -27.20 13.38 9.69
CA ASP A 106 -26.62 12.88 8.44
C ASP A 106 -27.44 13.49 7.29
N VAL A 107 -26.87 14.50 6.64
CA VAL A 107 -27.52 15.19 5.53
C VAL A 107 -27.32 14.33 4.29
N ASP A 108 -28.35 14.21 3.47
CA ASP A 108 -28.28 13.43 2.23
C ASP A 108 -27.07 13.87 1.39
N GLN A 109 -26.15 12.93 1.21
CA GLN A 109 -24.87 13.14 0.53
C GLN A 109 -25.05 13.58 -0.93
N ARG A 110 -26.19 13.20 -1.55
CA ARG A 110 -26.57 13.65 -2.90
C ARG A 110 -26.81 15.16 -2.97
N VAL A 111 -27.31 15.75 -1.88
CA VAL A 111 -27.56 17.19 -1.78
C VAL A 111 -26.27 17.95 -1.49
N GLN A 112 -25.36 17.36 -0.72
CA GLN A 112 -24.06 17.98 -0.40
C GLN A 112 -23.11 18.01 -1.59
N HIS A 113 -23.19 17.01 -2.48
CA HIS A 113 -22.32 16.89 -3.65
C HIS A 113 -23.14 16.78 -4.95
N PRO A 114 -23.85 17.83 -5.38
CA PRO A 114 -24.73 17.78 -6.55
C PRO A 114 -23.99 17.56 -7.88
N GLY A 115 -22.67 17.81 -7.92
CA GLY A 115 -21.83 17.51 -9.09
C GLY A 115 -21.46 16.03 -9.22
N LEU A 116 -21.65 15.23 -8.17
CA LEU A 116 -21.46 13.79 -8.22
C LEU A 116 -22.81 13.14 -8.53
N ASN A 117 -22.88 12.31 -9.58
CA ASN A 117 -24.08 11.55 -9.96
C ASN A 117 -24.31 10.38 -8.99
N LEU A 118 -24.42 10.63 -7.69
CA LEU A 118 -24.53 9.60 -6.65
C LEU A 118 -25.91 8.94 -6.68
N SER A 119 -25.92 7.59 -6.69
CA SER A 119 -27.17 6.82 -6.58
C SER A 119 -27.76 6.83 -5.16
N GLY A 120 -26.91 7.07 -4.15
CA GLY A 120 -27.25 6.88 -2.73
C GLY A 120 -27.06 5.45 -2.23
N ARG A 121 -26.50 4.54 -3.04
CA ARG A 121 -26.15 3.17 -2.64
C ARG A 121 -24.66 3.04 -2.32
N LEU A 122 -24.36 2.28 -1.29
CA LEU A 122 -22.99 1.98 -0.83
C LEU A 122 -22.78 0.47 -0.82
N ILE A 123 -21.81 -0.01 -1.58
CA ILE A 123 -21.42 -1.42 -1.65
C ILE A 123 -20.13 -1.62 -0.87
N SER A 124 -20.18 -2.24 0.31
CA SER A 124 -18.98 -2.63 1.04
C SER A 124 -18.52 -4.02 0.60
N ALA A 125 -17.23 -4.18 0.29
CA ALA A 125 -16.62 -5.48 -0.02
C ALA A 125 -15.63 -5.89 1.07
N ALA A 126 -15.92 -6.99 1.76
CA ALA A 126 -15.06 -7.56 2.81
C ALA A 126 -14.78 -9.03 2.54
N PHE A 127 -13.67 -9.56 3.06
CA PHE A 127 -13.27 -10.94 2.78
C PHE A 127 -14.37 -11.96 3.09
N CYS A 128 -14.98 -11.92 4.28
CA CYS A 128 -16.07 -12.84 4.65
C CYS A 128 -17.33 -12.10 5.07
N ILE A 129 -18.48 -12.75 4.88
CA ILE A 129 -19.76 -12.35 5.49
C ILE A 129 -19.71 -12.49 7.03
N PRO A 130 -20.57 -11.78 7.78
CA PRO A 130 -20.58 -11.78 9.25
C PRO A 130 -21.06 -13.09 9.89
N TYR A 131 -21.35 -14.12 9.07
CA TYR A 131 -21.84 -15.41 9.52
C TYR A 131 -20.87 -16.56 9.15
N LYS A 132 -20.89 -17.60 9.97
CA LYS A 132 -20.45 -18.95 9.64
C LYS A 132 -21.66 -19.75 9.21
N LEU A 133 -21.50 -20.50 8.12
CA LEU A 133 -22.60 -21.21 7.47
C LEU A 133 -22.51 -22.70 7.75
N TYR A 134 -23.64 -23.28 8.18
CA TYR A 134 -23.80 -24.74 8.25
C TYR A 134 -24.85 -25.19 7.23
N PHE A 135 -24.50 -26.24 6.48
CA PHE A 135 -25.26 -26.69 5.33
C PHE A 135 -25.84 -28.09 5.51
N LYS A 136 -27.10 -28.23 5.13
CA LYS A 136 -27.77 -29.52 4.91
C LYS A 136 -28.64 -29.38 3.65
N SER A 137 -28.36 -30.23 2.66
CA SER A 137 -29.00 -30.17 1.34
C SER A 137 -30.52 -30.16 1.44
N GLY A 138 -31.17 -29.21 0.76
CA GLY A 138 -32.64 -29.10 0.75
C GLY A 138 -33.26 -28.46 1.99
N SER A 139 -32.47 -27.95 2.93
CA SER A 139 -32.94 -27.23 4.11
C SER A 139 -32.39 -25.80 4.18
N ASP A 140 -32.94 -24.98 5.08
CA ASP A 140 -32.46 -23.63 5.31
C ASP A 140 -31.07 -23.64 5.95
N TRP A 141 -30.27 -22.62 5.64
CA TRP A 141 -28.92 -22.49 6.17
C TRP A 141 -28.96 -22.07 7.64
N THR A 142 -28.08 -22.68 8.46
CA THR A 142 -27.88 -22.22 9.84
C THR A 142 -26.78 -21.17 9.86
N LEU A 143 -27.11 -19.98 10.37
CA LEU A 143 -26.24 -18.81 10.40
C LEU A 143 -25.75 -18.54 11.83
N ASN A 144 -24.45 -18.75 12.09
CA ASN A 144 -23.84 -18.43 13.39
C ASN A 144 -22.95 -17.18 13.27
N PRO A 145 -22.98 -16.22 14.22
CA PRO A 145 -22.12 -15.03 14.15
C PRO A 145 -20.63 -15.37 14.08
N ARG A 146 -19.92 -14.71 13.17
CA ARG A 146 -18.47 -14.85 13.02
C ARG A 146 -17.74 -14.03 14.09
N SER A 147 -16.81 -14.67 14.79
CA SER A 147 -15.92 -14.01 15.76
C SER A 147 -14.69 -13.40 15.08
N GLY A 148 -14.14 -12.32 15.64
CA GLY A 148 -12.81 -11.81 15.29
C GLY A 148 -12.77 -10.36 14.79
N THR A 149 -13.79 -9.88 14.09
CA THR A 149 -13.78 -8.54 13.44
C THR A 149 -15.02 -7.73 13.85
N SER A 150 -15.17 -7.45 15.14
CA SER A 150 -16.34 -6.73 15.68
C SER A 150 -16.49 -5.33 15.09
N ALA A 151 -15.45 -4.50 15.14
CA ALA A 151 -15.51 -3.12 14.70
C ALA A 151 -15.94 -2.95 13.23
N LEU A 152 -15.41 -3.76 12.31
CA LEU A 152 -15.78 -3.72 10.89
C LEU A 152 -17.25 -4.16 10.67
N PHE A 153 -17.72 -5.19 11.36
CA PHE A 153 -19.12 -5.59 11.22
C PHE A 153 -20.08 -4.61 11.89
N ASP A 154 -19.67 -3.98 12.99
CA ASP A 154 -20.43 -2.89 13.61
C ASP A 154 -20.50 -1.67 12.68
N SER A 155 -19.47 -1.39 11.87
CA SER A 155 -19.54 -0.33 10.86
C SER A 155 -20.57 -0.62 9.79
N PHE A 156 -20.65 -1.87 9.31
CA PHE A 156 -21.69 -2.28 8.35
C PHE A 156 -23.09 -2.23 8.95
N ALA A 157 -23.24 -2.64 10.22
CA ALA A 157 -24.52 -2.53 10.91
C ALA A 157 -24.97 -1.06 11.05
N HIS A 158 -24.04 -0.14 11.28
CA HIS A 158 -24.35 1.29 11.30
C HIS A 158 -24.73 1.82 9.91
N LEU A 159 -23.98 1.47 8.86
CA LEU A 159 -24.28 1.86 7.48
C LEU A 159 -25.61 1.30 6.96
N ALA A 160 -26.05 0.16 7.48
CA ALA A 160 -27.34 -0.43 7.16
C ALA A 160 -28.50 0.08 8.04
N SER A 161 -28.22 0.94 9.02
CA SER A 161 -29.23 1.48 9.93
C SER A 161 -29.91 2.72 9.38
N ASP A 162 -31.10 3.02 9.89
CA ASP A 162 -31.88 4.23 9.56
C ASP A 162 -31.19 5.54 9.99
N GLU A 163 -30.07 5.46 10.72
CA GLU A 163 -29.27 6.63 11.10
C GLU A 163 -28.48 7.21 9.92
N THR A 164 -28.36 6.47 8.80
CA THR A 164 -27.62 6.89 7.62
C THR A 164 -28.51 7.02 6.40
N SER A 165 -28.17 7.92 5.47
CA SER A 165 -28.92 8.08 4.22
C SER A 165 -28.58 7.03 3.15
N TRP A 166 -27.64 6.13 3.43
CA TRP A 166 -27.13 5.17 2.45
C TRP A 166 -27.99 3.91 2.38
N SER A 167 -28.24 3.43 1.17
CA SER A 167 -28.71 2.05 0.95
C SER A 167 -27.49 1.12 0.91
N HIS A 168 -27.23 0.42 2.01
CA HIS A 168 -26.03 -0.40 2.17
C HIS A 168 -26.21 -1.85 1.70
N THR A 169 -25.23 -2.31 0.91
CA THR A 169 -25.08 -3.71 0.49
C THR A 169 -23.69 -4.21 0.89
N LEU A 170 -23.61 -5.37 1.53
CA LEU A 170 -22.34 -6.05 1.84
C LEU A 170 -22.07 -7.19 0.86
N VAL A 171 -20.92 -7.18 0.22
CA VAL A 171 -20.41 -8.29 -0.61
C VAL A 171 -19.28 -9.00 0.13
N GLY A 172 -19.37 -10.31 0.29
CA GLY A 172 -18.33 -11.10 0.97
C GLY A 172 -18.39 -12.59 0.68
N TRP A 173 -17.26 -13.28 0.81
CA TRP A 173 -17.23 -14.75 0.69
C TRP A 173 -18.03 -15.39 1.83
N THR A 174 -18.68 -16.51 1.52
CA THR A 174 -19.44 -17.33 2.49
C THR A 174 -18.59 -17.79 3.67
N GLY A 175 -17.27 -17.82 3.52
CA GLY A 175 -16.39 -18.57 4.39
C GLY A 175 -16.50 -20.06 4.11
N GLU A 176 -15.82 -20.84 4.93
CA GLU A 176 -15.91 -22.30 4.90
C GLU A 176 -17.30 -22.74 5.34
N VAL A 177 -17.95 -23.53 4.50
CA VAL A 177 -19.23 -24.17 4.79
C VAL A 177 -18.96 -25.47 5.53
N GLU A 178 -19.59 -25.64 6.68
CA GLU A 178 -19.53 -26.86 7.50
C GLU A 178 -20.81 -27.71 7.30
N PRO A 179 -20.74 -29.03 7.14
CA PRO A 179 -21.94 -29.86 7.05
C PRO A 179 -22.62 -29.98 8.42
N VAL A 180 -23.95 -29.98 8.46
CA VAL A 180 -24.70 -30.30 9.69
C VAL A 180 -24.60 -31.81 9.94
N LEU A 181 -23.84 -32.21 10.95
CA LEU A 181 -23.74 -33.60 11.40
C LEU A 181 -25.00 -33.98 12.20
N ASP A 182 -25.81 -34.93 11.69
CA ASP A 182 -26.93 -35.48 12.46
C ASP A 182 -26.36 -36.29 13.65
N THR A 183 -26.60 -35.83 14.88
CA THR A 183 -26.15 -36.48 16.14
C THR A 183 -26.92 -37.77 16.48
N LYS A 184 -27.11 -38.66 15.51
CA LYS A 184 -27.65 -40.01 15.71
C LYS A 184 -26.70 -41.08 15.16
N ILE A 185 -25.47 -41.09 15.64
CA ILE A 185 -24.59 -42.26 15.56
C ILE A 185 -24.03 -42.49 16.96
N PRO A 186 -24.32 -43.62 17.63
CA PRO A 186 -23.71 -43.94 18.91
C PRO A 186 -22.19 -44.00 18.73
N LEU A 187 -21.46 -43.37 19.64
CA LEU A 187 -20.00 -43.41 19.73
C LEU A 187 -19.49 -44.86 19.74
N GLN A 188 -19.15 -45.39 18.56
CA GLN A 188 -18.29 -46.57 18.45
C GLN A 188 -16.84 -46.08 18.42
N GLN A 189 -16.21 -46.25 19.58
CA GLN A 189 -14.78 -46.23 19.87
C GLN A 189 -13.85 -45.99 18.68
N ILE A 190 -13.43 -44.73 18.48
CA ILE A 190 -12.17 -44.43 17.79
C ILE A 190 -11.06 -44.68 18.81
N LEU A 191 -10.47 -45.86 18.75
CA LEU A 191 -9.21 -46.18 19.41
C LEU A 191 -8.13 -45.26 18.84
N VAL A 192 -7.59 -44.40 19.70
CA VAL A 192 -6.38 -43.61 19.45
C VAL A 192 -5.20 -44.58 19.43
N ASN A 193 -4.73 -44.94 18.24
CA ASN A 193 -3.45 -45.64 18.10
C ASN A 193 -2.31 -44.62 18.29
N VAL A 194 -1.73 -44.69 19.48
CA VAL A 194 -0.46 -44.07 19.85
C VAL A 194 0.69 -44.82 19.17
N ALA A 195 1.59 -44.03 18.57
CA ALA A 195 2.99 -44.33 18.22
C ALA A 195 3.28 -45.48 17.22
N ASP A 196 3.92 -45.13 16.09
CA ASP A 196 5.24 -45.68 15.77
C ASP A 196 5.89 -45.00 14.55
N LYS A 197 7.08 -44.42 14.77
CA LYS A 197 8.30 -44.63 13.96
C LYS A 197 9.47 -43.78 14.49
N ILE A 198 10.40 -44.44 15.18
CA ILE A 198 11.82 -44.06 15.30
C ILE A 198 12.62 -45.10 14.50
N PRO A 199 13.61 -44.72 13.65
CA PRO A 199 14.46 -45.69 12.99
C PRO A 199 15.76 -45.97 13.76
N GLY A 200 16.05 -47.25 13.96
CA GLY A 200 17.41 -47.79 14.00
C GLY A 200 17.90 -48.30 15.36
N THR A 201 17.90 -49.62 15.54
CA THR A 201 19.07 -50.42 15.94
C THR A 201 18.75 -51.92 15.89
N THR A 202 19.77 -52.69 15.59
CA THR A 202 19.86 -54.11 15.22
C THR A 202 19.62 -55.11 16.37
N SER A 203 18.81 -56.17 16.15
CA SER A 203 19.13 -57.57 16.52
C SER A 203 18.02 -58.57 16.12
N LEU A 204 18.43 -59.76 15.66
CA LEU A 204 17.67 -60.91 15.13
C LEU A 204 16.92 -61.74 16.23
N PRO A 205 16.05 -62.72 15.85
CA PRO A 205 14.78 -63.02 16.53
C PRO A 205 14.78 -64.29 17.39
N LEU A 206 13.80 -64.41 18.30
CA LEU A 206 13.46 -65.65 19.00
C LEU A 206 11.95 -65.74 19.26
N ASN A 207 11.18 -66.33 18.34
CA ASN A 207 10.38 -67.52 18.66
C ASN A 207 9.72 -68.16 17.42
N LYS A 208 9.83 -69.50 17.33
CA LYS A 208 9.26 -70.37 16.30
C LYS A 208 7.86 -70.84 16.70
N ALA A 209 6.89 -69.94 16.74
CA ALA A 209 5.49 -70.31 16.96
C ALA A 209 4.53 -69.32 16.29
N ALA A 210 4.60 -69.21 14.96
CA ALA A 210 3.49 -68.70 14.16
C ALA A 210 3.69 -69.15 12.71
N ALA A 211 2.96 -70.18 12.29
CA ALA A 211 2.82 -70.52 10.89
C ALA A 211 2.02 -69.41 10.16
N PRO A 212 2.36 -69.04 8.92
CA PRO A 212 1.61 -68.04 8.18
C PRO A 212 0.25 -68.59 7.73
N VAL A 213 -0.82 -67.90 8.11
CA VAL A 213 -2.18 -68.14 7.57
C VAL A 213 -2.27 -67.48 6.18
N PRO A 214 -2.89 -68.11 5.17
CA PRO A 214 -2.93 -67.59 3.81
C PRO A 214 -3.78 -66.32 3.73
N VAL A 215 -3.26 -65.28 3.08
CA VAL A 215 -4.00 -64.04 2.81
C VAL A 215 -5.01 -64.32 1.69
N ASN A 216 -6.29 -64.15 2.01
CA ASN A 216 -7.40 -64.25 1.08
C ASN A 216 -7.33 -63.06 0.10
N THR A 217 -6.99 -63.29 -1.17
CA THR A 217 -6.81 -62.26 -2.22
C THR A 217 -8.13 -61.71 -2.77
N SER A 218 -9.15 -61.55 -1.92
CA SER A 218 -10.49 -61.08 -2.32
C SER A 218 -11.03 -59.89 -1.52
N GLN A 219 -10.20 -59.23 -0.70
CA GLN A 219 -10.57 -57.95 -0.09
C GLN A 219 -9.73 -56.83 -0.69
N GLN A 220 -10.39 -55.98 -1.50
CA GLN A 220 -9.87 -54.65 -1.81
C GLN A 220 -9.57 -53.94 -0.48
N PRO A 221 -8.42 -53.25 -0.34
CA PRO A 221 -8.21 -52.39 0.81
C PRO A 221 -9.38 -51.40 0.87
N PRO A 222 -9.89 -51.04 2.07
CA PRO A 222 -10.87 -49.97 2.16
C PRO A 222 -10.20 -48.73 1.57
N THR A 223 -10.63 -48.34 0.38
CA THR A 223 -10.40 -47.01 -0.15
C THR A 223 -10.88 -46.08 0.94
N HIS A 224 -9.97 -45.34 1.57
CA HIS A 224 -10.34 -44.16 2.35
C HIS A 224 -11.34 -43.39 1.49
N PRO A 225 -12.56 -43.09 1.98
CA PRO A 225 -13.43 -42.21 1.22
C PRO A 225 -12.66 -40.91 1.09
N LEU A 226 -12.26 -40.57 -0.14
CA LEU A 226 -11.88 -39.22 -0.50
C LEU A 226 -13.00 -38.34 0.07
N LEU A 227 -12.66 -37.32 0.87
CA LEU A 227 -13.61 -36.32 1.33
C LEU A 227 -14.28 -35.73 0.08
N GLU A 228 -15.46 -36.25 -0.25
CA GLU A 228 -16.30 -35.75 -1.32
C GLU A 228 -16.65 -34.31 -0.94
N GLY A 229 -16.26 -33.35 -1.77
CA GLY A 229 -16.53 -31.93 -1.50
C GLY A 229 -18.02 -31.66 -1.36
N ILE A 230 -18.37 -30.52 -0.75
CA ILE A 230 -19.78 -30.17 -0.53
C ILE A 230 -20.36 -29.66 -1.86
N HIS A 231 -21.38 -30.34 -2.36
CA HIS A 231 -22.12 -29.91 -3.55
C HIS A 231 -23.28 -29.00 -3.13
N VAL A 232 -23.30 -27.78 -3.66
CA VAL A 232 -24.35 -26.80 -3.38
C VAL A 232 -25.11 -26.48 -4.66
N ALA A 233 -26.38 -26.90 -4.73
CA ALA A 233 -27.23 -26.66 -5.88
C ALA A 233 -27.68 -25.20 -5.95
N ARG A 234 -28.07 -24.73 -7.14
CA ARG A 234 -28.61 -23.37 -7.35
C ARG A 234 -29.76 -23.02 -6.40
N GLY A 235 -30.72 -23.93 -6.20
CA GLY A 235 -31.84 -23.69 -5.28
C GLY A 235 -31.41 -23.50 -3.81
N ASP A 236 -30.34 -24.16 -3.36
CA ASP A 236 -29.77 -23.93 -2.02
C ASP A 236 -29.08 -22.56 -1.92
N ARG A 237 -28.43 -22.10 -3.00
CA ARG A 237 -27.83 -20.75 -3.07
C ARG A 237 -28.89 -19.65 -3.03
N GLU A 238 -29.96 -19.82 -3.80
CA GLU A 238 -31.09 -18.87 -3.82
C GLU A 238 -31.80 -18.80 -2.45
N ARG A 239 -31.88 -19.92 -1.72
CA ARG A 239 -32.36 -19.91 -0.32
C ARG A 239 -31.46 -19.08 0.59
N LEU A 240 -30.13 -19.24 0.49
CA LEU A 240 -29.20 -18.43 1.28
C LEU A 240 -29.33 -16.94 0.95
N ASP A 241 -29.40 -16.60 -0.34
CA ASP A 241 -29.60 -15.22 -0.80
C ASP A 241 -30.90 -14.63 -0.21
N GLY A 242 -31.97 -15.42 -0.16
CA GLY A 242 -33.22 -15.05 0.52
C GLY A 242 -33.01 -14.76 2.02
N GLN A 243 -32.32 -15.64 2.75
CA GLN A 243 -32.03 -15.45 4.18
C GLN A 243 -31.10 -14.25 4.46
N LEU A 244 -30.26 -13.87 3.49
CA LEU A 244 -29.28 -12.79 3.58
C LEU A 244 -29.78 -11.46 2.97
N SER A 245 -30.96 -11.44 2.38
CA SER A 245 -31.54 -10.28 1.68
C SER A 245 -31.91 -9.12 2.61
N SER A 246 -32.23 -9.42 3.86
CA SER A 246 -32.58 -8.43 4.90
C SER A 246 -32.06 -8.87 6.26
N GLY A 247 -31.48 -7.94 7.02
CA GLY A 247 -30.94 -8.23 8.35
C GLY A 247 -30.22 -7.04 8.96
N ARG A 248 -29.55 -7.28 10.10
CA ARG A 248 -28.80 -6.26 10.86
C ARG A 248 -27.73 -5.54 10.04
N PHE A 249 -27.17 -6.20 9.03
CA PHE A 249 -26.08 -5.69 8.19
C PHE A 249 -26.56 -5.28 6.79
N GLY A 250 -27.86 -5.02 6.63
CA GLY A 250 -28.45 -4.68 5.33
C GLY A 250 -28.54 -5.90 4.41
N ARG A 251 -28.48 -5.65 3.10
CA ARG A 251 -28.50 -6.69 2.08
C ARG A 251 -27.11 -7.30 1.95
N ILE A 252 -26.97 -8.61 2.17
CA ILE A 252 -25.70 -9.31 2.03
C ILE A 252 -25.72 -10.15 0.74
N LEU A 253 -24.70 -9.97 -0.10
CA LEU A 253 -24.49 -10.72 -1.33
C LEU A 253 -23.31 -11.69 -1.14
N PRO A 254 -23.56 -12.98 -0.94
CA PRO A 254 -22.49 -13.95 -0.80
C PRO A 254 -21.73 -14.14 -2.12
N VAL A 255 -20.41 -14.26 -2.02
CA VAL A 255 -19.52 -14.66 -3.10
C VAL A 255 -19.22 -16.14 -2.91
N TRP A 256 -19.52 -16.95 -3.93
CA TRP A 256 -19.17 -18.36 -3.98
C TRP A 256 -17.84 -18.53 -4.69
N LEU A 257 -16.88 -19.19 -4.03
CA LEU A 257 -15.55 -19.40 -4.60
C LEU A 257 -15.43 -20.80 -5.19
N SER A 258 -15.24 -20.87 -6.50
CA SER A 258 -15.16 -22.10 -7.30
C SER A 258 -13.98 -22.08 -8.28
N ASP A 259 -13.64 -23.26 -8.81
CA ASP A 259 -12.64 -23.39 -9.86
C ASP A 259 -13.06 -22.72 -11.16
N ALA A 260 -12.09 -22.37 -12.01
CA ALA A 260 -12.34 -21.77 -13.32
C ALA A 260 -13.05 -22.74 -14.29
N SER A 261 -12.89 -24.05 -14.11
CA SER A 261 -13.52 -25.09 -14.92
C SER A 261 -14.97 -25.41 -14.51
N GLU A 262 -15.42 -24.90 -13.37
CA GLU A 262 -16.77 -25.11 -12.86
C GLU A 262 -17.63 -23.91 -13.29
N GLU A 263 -18.30 -24.01 -14.44
CA GLU A 263 -19.31 -23.02 -14.83
C GLU A 263 -20.53 -23.14 -13.89
N PRO A 264 -20.95 -22.05 -13.23
CA PRO A 264 -21.84 -22.12 -12.06
C PRO A 264 -23.32 -22.22 -12.42
N GLU A 265 -23.70 -22.95 -13.48
CA GLU A 265 -25.10 -22.98 -13.91
C GLU A 265 -26.00 -23.77 -12.94
N ASP A 266 -25.59 -24.98 -12.53
CA ASP A 266 -26.46 -25.84 -11.69
C ASP A 266 -25.91 -26.16 -10.28
N THR A 267 -24.65 -26.57 -10.14
CA THR A 267 -24.08 -27.01 -8.86
C THR A 267 -22.65 -26.51 -8.69
N ILE A 268 -22.31 -26.00 -7.50
CA ILE A 268 -20.93 -25.62 -7.12
C ILE A 268 -20.32 -26.70 -6.24
N LEU A 269 -19.10 -27.11 -6.53
CA LEU A 269 -18.33 -28.04 -5.71
C LEU A 269 -17.38 -27.28 -4.78
N LEU A 270 -17.65 -27.32 -3.48
CA LEU A 270 -16.79 -26.75 -2.46
C LEU A 270 -15.78 -27.80 -1.99
N LYS A 271 -14.58 -27.75 -2.57
CA LYS A 271 -13.42 -28.55 -2.17
C LYS A 271 -12.26 -27.65 -1.75
N ASP A 272 -11.44 -28.13 -0.80
CA ASP A 272 -10.26 -27.41 -0.30
C ASP A 272 -10.52 -25.92 -0.04
N GLN A 273 -11.61 -25.59 0.66
CA GLN A 273 -12.09 -24.21 0.85
C GLN A 273 -11.02 -23.29 1.48
N GLY A 274 -10.08 -23.86 2.23
CA GLY A 274 -8.95 -23.17 2.82
C GLY A 274 -7.98 -22.52 1.83
N ARG A 275 -7.86 -23.05 0.62
CA ARG A 275 -6.90 -22.56 -0.38
C ARG A 275 -7.04 -21.07 -0.68
N TRP A 276 -8.26 -20.55 -0.60
CA TRP A 276 -8.60 -19.16 -0.92
C TRP A 276 -7.98 -18.13 0.02
N ARG A 277 -7.65 -18.52 1.26
CA ARG A 277 -6.96 -17.66 2.22
C ARG A 277 -5.44 -17.85 2.24
N ARG A 278 -4.89 -18.92 1.65
CA ARG A 278 -3.47 -19.29 1.78
C ARG A 278 -2.51 -18.18 1.35
N TYR A 279 -2.72 -17.54 0.21
CA TYR A 279 -1.83 -16.44 -0.22
C TYR A 279 -1.90 -15.25 0.75
N ALA A 280 -3.11 -14.85 1.12
CA ALA A 280 -3.33 -13.71 2.00
C ALA A 280 -2.75 -13.96 3.40
N GLU A 281 -2.92 -15.16 3.96
CA GLU A 281 -2.49 -15.49 5.30
C GLU A 281 -1.03 -15.96 5.41
N ARG A 282 -0.46 -16.59 4.36
CA ARG A 282 0.94 -17.06 4.37
C ARG A 282 1.94 -16.07 3.77
N GLU A 283 1.56 -15.29 2.76
CA GLU A 283 2.48 -14.37 2.09
C GLU A 283 2.23 -12.92 2.55
N LEU A 284 0.98 -12.45 2.48
CA LEU A 284 0.67 -11.04 2.77
C LEU A 284 0.67 -10.75 4.28
N TYR A 285 -0.08 -11.51 5.07
CA TYR A 285 -0.22 -11.24 6.50
C TYR A 285 1.13 -11.19 7.24
N PRO A 286 2.05 -12.15 7.08
CA PRO A 286 3.36 -12.12 7.73
C PRO A 286 4.18 -10.90 7.26
N LEU A 287 4.19 -10.63 5.95
CA LEU A 287 4.87 -9.47 5.36
C LEU A 287 4.39 -8.14 5.96
N LEU A 288 3.07 -7.95 6.06
CA LEU A 288 2.45 -6.76 6.65
C LEU A 288 2.88 -6.57 8.12
N HIS A 289 3.20 -7.67 8.81
CA HIS A 289 3.63 -7.70 10.20
C HIS A 289 5.16 -7.83 10.39
N TYR A 290 5.96 -7.52 9.37
CA TYR A 290 7.43 -7.61 9.41
C TYR A 290 7.98 -9.01 9.72
N LYS A 291 7.30 -10.03 9.20
CA LYS A 291 7.76 -11.41 9.19
C LYS A 291 8.01 -11.85 7.77
N GLN A 292 9.00 -12.71 7.61
CA GLN A 292 9.32 -13.35 6.34
C GLN A 292 9.53 -14.83 6.61
N HIS A 293 8.97 -15.64 5.73
CA HIS A 293 9.21 -17.07 5.73
C HIS A 293 10.56 -17.35 5.06
N GLY A 294 11.12 -18.53 5.36
CA GLY A 294 12.27 -19.03 4.63
C GLY A 294 11.95 -19.20 3.14
N PRO A 295 12.96 -19.19 2.25
CA PRO A 295 12.75 -19.36 0.82
C PRO A 295 12.10 -20.73 0.54
N THR A 296 11.02 -20.72 -0.24
CA THR A 296 10.36 -21.93 -0.74
C THR A 296 10.81 -22.24 -2.18
N ASP A 297 10.42 -23.39 -2.73
CA ASP A 297 10.68 -23.76 -4.13
C ASP A 297 9.82 -22.95 -5.14
N GLY A 298 8.95 -22.06 -4.63
CA GLY A 298 8.07 -21.18 -5.41
C GLY A 298 6.92 -21.90 -6.12
N ARG A 299 6.76 -23.23 -6.00
CA ARG A 299 5.68 -23.96 -6.68
C ARG A 299 4.32 -23.70 -6.03
N SER A 300 4.29 -23.72 -4.70
CA SER A 300 3.07 -23.47 -3.93
C SER A 300 2.64 -22.01 -4.02
N GLU A 301 3.58 -21.06 -3.95
CA GLU A 301 3.30 -19.62 -4.09
C GLU A 301 2.58 -19.30 -5.39
N ARG A 302 3.01 -19.87 -6.52
CA ARG A 302 2.33 -19.69 -7.82
C ARG A 302 0.88 -20.16 -7.81
N ARG A 303 0.59 -21.28 -7.13
CA ARG A 303 -0.78 -21.82 -7.01
C ARG A 303 -1.63 -20.90 -6.14
N TRP A 304 -1.12 -20.52 -4.98
CA TRP A 304 -1.81 -19.61 -4.06
C TRP A 304 -2.08 -18.25 -4.70
N TRP A 305 -1.13 -17.73 -5.49
CA TRP A 305 -1.32 -16.48 -6.25
C TRP A 305 -2.43 -16.59 -7.29
N ALA A 306 -2.52 -17.72 -8.01
CA ALA A 306 -3.60 -17.97 -8.96
C ALA A 306 -4.97 -18.01 -8.27
N ASP A 307 -5.05 -18.70 -7.11
CA ASP A 307 -6.26 -18.73 -6.28
C ASP A 307 -6.63 -17.32 -5.79
N TYR A 308 -5.65 -16.51 -5.40
CA TYR A 308 -5.84 -15.13 -4.93
C TYR A 308 -6.36 -14.19 -6.03
N ILE A 309 -5.85 -14.32 -7.25
CA ILE A 309 -6.39 -13.59 -8.42
C ILE A 309 -7.83 -14.02 -8.69
N ARG A 310 -8.09 -15.33 -8.74
CA ARG A 310 -9.43 -15.88 -9.01
C ARG A 310 -10.44 -15.41 -7.97
N LEU A 311 -10.06 -15.41 -6.70
CA LEU A 311 -10.87 -14.84 -5.62
C LEU A 311 -11.26 -13.39 -5.91
N ASN A 312 -10.28 -12.53 -6.20
CA ASN A 312 -10.53 -11.12 -6.47
C ASN A 312 -11.38 -10.90 -7.73
N GLN A 313 -11.24 -11.75 -8.76
CA GLN A 313 -12.08 -11.74 -9.95
C GLN A 313 -13.54 -12.08 -9.64
N LEU A 314 -13.81 -13.11 -8.85
CA LEU A 314 -15.17 -13.51 -8.47
C LEU A 314 -15.86 -12.43 -7.61
N PHE A 315 -15.11 -11.74 -6.76
CA PHE A 315 -15.60 -10.55 -6.06
C PHE A 315 -15.96 -9.43 -7.04
N ALA A 316 -15.09 -9.14 -8.01
CA ALA A 316 -15.37 -8.14 -9.03
C ALA A 316 -16.60 -8.52 -9.88
N ASP A 317 -16.76 -9.79 -10.25
CA ASP A 317 -17.92 -10.30 -10.98
C ASP A 317 -19.21 -10.04 -10.20
N ARG A 318 -19.21 -10.39 -8.90
CA ARG A 318 -20.39 -10.24 -8.06
C ARG A 318 -20.80 -8.79 -7.85
N ILE A 319 -19.83 -7.90 -7.68
CA ILE A 319 -20.08 -6.45 -7.51
C ILE A 319 -20.62 -5.86 -8.81
N VAL A 320 -20.00 -6.16 -9.95
CA VAL A 320 -20.42 -5.62 -11.26
C VAL A 320 -21.85 -6.05 -11.62
N GLN A 321 -22.28 -7.24 -11.21
CA GLN A 321 -23.66 -7.71 -11.41
C GLN A 321 -24.73 -6.88 -10.66
N ASP A 322 -24.39 -6.29 -9.52
CA ASP A 322 -25.34 -5.52 -8.67
C ASP A 322 -25.14 -3.99 -8.75
N TYR A 323 -23.99 -3.57 -9.29
CA TYR A 323 -23.58 -2.18 -9.42
C TYR A 323 -24.49 -1.38 -10.36
N GLN A 324 -24.81 -0.17 -9.95
CA GLN A 324 -25.43 0.86 -10.78
C GLN A 324 -24.52 2.10 -10.86
N GLU A 325 -24.64 2.86 -11.95
CA GLU A 325 -23.88 4.10 -12.11
C GLU A 325 -24.20 5.05 -10.94
N GLY A 326 -23.14 5.60 -10.33
CA GLY A 326 -23.26 6.44 -9.15
C GLY A 326 -23.12 5.73 -7.80
N ASP A 327 -23.06 4.39 -7.78
CA ASP A 327 -22.79 3.64 -6.55
C ASP A 327 -21.36 3.90 -6.06
N VAL A 328 -21.20 3.97 -4.73
CA VAL A 328 -19.87 4.00 -4.09
C VAL A 328 -19.50 2.59 -3.66
N VAL A 329 -18.31 2.12 -4.06
CA VAL A 329 -17.77 0.82 -3.62
C VAL A 329 -16.68 1.05 -2.59
N TRP A 330 -16.79 0.40 -1.43
CA TRP A 330 -15.81 0.49 -0.36
C TRP A 330 -15.18 -0.88 -0.06
N VAL A 331 -13.92 -1.05 -0.44
CA VAL A 331 -13.16 -2.31 -0.32
C VAL A 331 -12.35 -2.33 0.97
N HIS A 332 -12.33 -3.48 1.65
CA HIS A 332 -11.65 -3.63 2.94
C HIS A 332 -10.60 -4.74 2.96
N ASP A 333 -9.43 -4.38 3.51
CA ASP A 333 -8.34 -5.26 3.95
C ASP A 333 -7.55 -6.01 2.85
N TYR A 334 -6.46 -6.64 3.29
CA TYR A 334 -5.42 -7.23 2.43
C TYR A 334 -5.84 -8.43 1.59
N HIS A 335 -7.01 -9.03 1.82
CA HIS A 335 -7.52 -10.12 0.98
C HIS A 335 -7.99 -9.64 -0.39
N LEU A 336 -8.29 -8.33 -0.51
CA LEU A 336 -8.91 -7.73 -1.68
C LEU A 336 -8.02 -6.65 -2.31
N PHE A 337 -6.69 -6.77 -2.19
CA PHE A 337 -5.77 -5.77 -2.75
C PHE A 337 -5.92 -5.58 -4.26
N LEU A 338 -6.35 -6.60 -5.02
CA LEU A 338 -6.47 -6.51 -6.48
C LEU A 338 -7.83 -5.96 -6.93
N LEU A 339 -8.84 -6.02 -6.06
CA LEU A 339 -10.21 -5.71 -6.38
C LEU A 339 -10.42 -4.28 -6.93
N PRO A 340 -9.83 -3.21 -6.37
CA PRO A 340 -10.05 -1.86 -6.88
C PRO A 340 -9.65 -1.70 -8.35
N SER A 341 -8.47 -2.21 -8.74
CA SER A 341 -8.03 -2.19 -10.15
C SER A 341 -8.91 -3.03 -11.05
N LEU A 342 -9.39 -4.20 -10.60
CA LEU A 342 -10.27 -5.06 -11.41
C LEU A 342 -11.62 -4.40 -11.66
N LEU A 343 -12.18 -3.72 -10.66
CA LEU A 343 -13.42 -2.96 -10.81
C LEU A 343 -13.26 -1.81 -11.81
N ARG A 344 -12.17 -1.04 -11.69
CA ARG A 344 -11.90 0.09 -12.59
C ARG A 344 -11.66 -0.34 -14.05
N GLN A 345 -11.04 -1.50 -14.26
CA GLN A 345 -10.87 -2.06 -15.62
C GLN A 345 -12.21 -2.40 -16.28
N ARG A 346 -13.23 -2.77 -15.50
CA ARG A 346 -14.57 -3.12 -16.01
C ARG A 346 -15.48 -1.91 -16.10
N ILE A 347 -15.35 -0.98 -15.17
CA ILE A 347 -16.14 0.24 -15.05
C ILE A 347 -15.17 1.41 -14.81
N PRO A 348 -14.74 2.14 -15.86
CA PRO A 348 -13.69 3.16 -15.74
C PRO A 348 -13.97 4.29 -14.74
N ASN A 349 -15.24 4.73 -14.64
CA ASN A 349 -15.67 5.87 -13.82
C ASN A 349 -16.25 5.45 -12.46
N ILE A 350 -15.95 4.25 -11.99
CA ILE A 350 -16.44 3.76 -10.70
C ILE A 350 -15.85 4.55 -9.52
N TYR A 351 -16.68 4.86 -8.52
CA TYR A 351 -16.23 5.47 -7.27
C TYR A 351 -15.78 4.37 -6.29
N VAL A 352 -14.48 4.26 -6.06
CA VAL A 352 -13.91 3.19 -5.21
C VAL A 352 -13.08 3.78 -4.08
N GLY A 353 -13.43 3.43 -2.84
CA GLY A 353 -12.57 3.60 -1.67
C GLY A 353 -11.92 2.28 -1.27
N PHE A 354 -10.69 2.32 -0.77
CA PHE A 354 -10.02 1.17 -0.16
C PHE A 354 -9.56 1.49 1.25
N PHE A 355 -9.82 0.63 2.23
CA PHE A 355 -9.33 0.80 3.59
C PHE A 355 -8.55 -0.42 4.07
N LEU A 356 -7.30 -0.21 4.50
CA LEU A 356 -6.47 -1.27 5.08
C LEU A 356 -6.59 -1.29 6.60
N HIS A 357 -7.16 -2.37 7.14
CA HIS A 357 -7.28 -2.56 8.58
C HIS A 357 -5.98 -3.04 9.21
N SER A 358 -5.21 -3.84 8.47
CA SER A 358 -3.90 -4.34 8.89
C SER A 358 -2.80 -3.27 8.79
N PRO A 359 -1.62 -3.48 9.41
CA PRO A 359 -0.46 -2.62 9.19
C PRO A 359 -0.02 -2.59 7.74
N PHE A 360 0.71 -1.53 7.34
CA PHE A 360 1.44 -1.51 6.07
C PHE A 360 2.98 -1.47 6.31
N PRO A 361 3.75 -2.36 5.68
CA PRO A 361 5.18 -2.50 5.92
C PRO A 361 6.01 -1.50 5.11
N SER A 362 7.27 -1.28 5.50
CA SER A 362 8.20 -0.41 4.79
C SER A 362 8.55 -0.97 3.41
N SER A 363 9.11 -0.12 2.55
CA SER A 363 9.53 -0.50 1.19
C SER A 363 10.63 -1.57 1.16
N GLU A 364 11.34 -1.79 2.26
CA GLU A 364 12.31 -2.88 2.39
C GLU A 364 11.62 -4.24 2.44
N PHE A 365 10.60 -4.37 3.29
CA PHE A 365 9.82 -5.59 3.38
C PHE A 365 8.97 -5.80 2.12
N VAL A 366 8.25 -4.78 1.62
CA VAL A 366 7.43 -4.93 0.39
C VAL A 366 8.25 -5.43 -0.80
N ARG A 367 9.53 -5.07 -0.89
CA ARG A 367 10.42 -5.54 -1.98
C ARG A 367 10.68 -7.05 -1.94
N CYS A 368 10.55 -7.69 -0.79
CA CYS A 368 10.67 -9.15 -0.65
C CYS A 368 9.48 -9.90 -1.26
N LEU A 369 8.32 -9.24 -1.42
CA LEU A 369 7.17 -9.85 -2.09
C LEU A 369 7.41 -9.94 -3.60
N ALA A 370 7.24 -11.15 -4.15
CA ALA A 370 7.41 -11.40 -5.58
C ALA A 370 6.39 -10.61 -6.43
N LYS A 371 5.13 -10.55 -5.98
CA LYS A 371 3.99 -9.89 -6.65
C LYS A 371 3.73 -8.46 -6.18
N ARG A 372 4.78 -7.79 -5.68
CA ARG A 372 4.69 -6.43 -5.11
C ARG A 372 4.09 -5.40 -6.07
N LYS A 373 4.36 -5.50 -7.36
CA LYS A 373 3.86 -4.54 -8.34
C LYS A 373 2.36 -4.69 -8.52
N GLU A 374 1.91 -5.92 -8.71
CA GLU A 374 0.51 -6.29 -8.89
C GLU A 374 -0.33 -5.91 -7.69
N VAL A 375 0.17 -6.16 -6.47
CA VAL A 375 -0.50 -5.76 -5.22
C VAL A 375 -0.63 -4.24 -5.09
N LEU A 376 0.45 -3.48 -5.31
CA LEU A 376 0.42 -2.02 -5.21
C LEU A 376 -0.47 -1.39 -6.30
N THR A 377 -0.35 -1.84 -7.55
CA THR A 377 -1.20 -1.42 -8.67
C THR A 377 -2.66 -1.75 -8.41
N GLY A 378 -2.95 -2.92 -7.82
CA GLY A 378 -4.29 -3.33 -7.42
C GLY A 378 -4.98 -2.29 -6.53
N VAL A 379 -4.29 -1.83 -5.49
CA VAL A 379 -4.82 -0.86 -4.51
C VAL A 379 -4.92 0.54 -5.11
N LEU A 380 -3.98 0.94 -5.97
CA LEU A 380 -4.02 2.21 -6.72
C LEU A 380 -5.18 2.31 -7.71
N GLY A 381 -5.96 1.25 -7.90
CA GLY A 381 -7.25 1.33 -8.59
C GLY A 381 -8.34 2.06 -7.79
N ALA A 382 -8.13 2.38 -6.51
CA ALA A 382 -9.07 3.17 -5.71
C ALA A 382 -8.90 4.68 -5.97
N ASN A 383 -9.95 5.46 -5.74
CA ASN A 383 -9.90 6.92 -5.69
C ASN A 383 -9.26 7.43 -4.39
N MET A 384 -9.52 6.72 -3.29
CA MET A 384 -8.94 7.03 -1.97
C MET A 384 -8.57 5.76 -1.22
N ILE A 385 -7.43 5.82 -0.54
CA ILE A 385 -6.86 4.75 0.29
C ILE A 385 -6.77 5.26 1.73
N GLY A 386 -7.38 4.54 2.67
CA GLY A 386 -7.31 4.83 4.10
C GLY A 386 -6.46 3.83 4.89
N PHE A 387 -5.75 4.34 5.89
CA PHE A 387 -4.94 3.56 6.82
C PHE A 387 -5.28 3.86 8.29
N GLN A 388 -4.90 2.95 9.19
CA GLN A 388 -5.06 3.14 10.65
C GLN A 388 -4.11 4.20 11.23
N THR A 389 -2.88 4.33 10.69
CA THR A 389 -1.85 5.21 11.23
C THR A 389 -1.09 5.93 10.12
N PHE A 390 -0.50 7.08 10.47
CA PHE A 390 0.31 7.87 9.55
C PHE A 390 1.62 7.17 9.12
N SER A 391 2.18 6.29 9.94
CA SER A 391 3.32 5.47 9.52
C SER A 391 2.96 4.56 8.34
N TYR A 392 1.77 3.96 8.36
CA TYR A 392 1.34 3.03 7.32
C TYR A 392 1.07 3.74 5.98
N SER A 393 0.45 4.93 6.02
CA SER A 393 0.26 5.74 4.81
C SER A 393 1.59 6.17 4.19
N ARG A 394 2.55 6.66 5.00
CA ARG A 394 3.89 7.01 4.51
C ARG A 394 4.62 5.83 3.88
N HIS A 395 4.54 4.66 4.53
CA HIS A 395 5.14 3.45 3.97
C HIS A 395 4.52 3.07 2.62
N PHE A 396 3.20 3.19 2.48
CA PHE A 396 2.52 2.94 1.21
C PHE A 396 2.97 3.90 0.11
N SER A 397 2.95 5.22 0.36
CA SER A 397 3.42 6.23 -0.61
C SER A 397 4.88 5.98 -1.02
N SER A 398 5.76 5.71 -0.05
CA SER A 398 7.17 5.36 -0.31
C SER A 398 7.31 4.08 -1.15
N CYS A 399 6.46 3.08 -0.94
CA CYS A 399 6.42 1.87 -1.76
C CYS A 399 5.98 2.16 -3.20
N CYS A 400 4.95 2.98 -3.40
CA CYS A 400 4.51 3.38 -4.74
C CYS A 400 5.64 4.09 -5.49
N THR A 401 6.34 5.02 -4.86
CA THR A 401 7.48 5.71 -5.48
C THR A 401 8.66 4.78 -5.76
N ARG A 402 9.07 3.96 -4.79
CA ARG A 402 10.27 3.12 -4.94
C ARG A 402 10.06 1.88 -5.82
N VAL A 403 8.86 1.30 -5.82
CA VAL A 403 8.57 0.03 -6.51
C VAL A 403 7.93 0.24 -7.88
N LEU A 404 7.02 1.21 -7.98
CA LEU A 404 6.29 1.51 -9.23
C LEU A 404 6.86 2.72 -9.98
N GLY A 405 7.57 3.61 -9.29
CA GLY A 405 8.11 4.84 -9.90
C GLY A 405 7.08 5.96 -10.03
N PHE A 406 5.96 5.87 -9.31
CA PHE A 406 4.94 6.92 -9.27
C PHE A 406 5.32 8.04 -8.31
N ASP A 407 5.05 9.27 -8.71
CA ASP A 407 5.24 10.42 -7.84
C ASP A 407 4.23 10.34 -6.68
N SER A 408 4.72 10.54 -5.47
CA SER A 408 3.89 10.58 -4.27
C SER A 408 4.19 11.83 -3.47
N ASN A 409 3.16 12.38 -2.86
CA ASN A 409 3.24 13.53 -1.98
C ASN A 409 2.50 13.21 -0.67
N SER A 410 2.36 14.20 0.22
CA SER A 410 1.68 14.02 1.50
C SER A 410 0.16 13.84 1.39
N VAL A 411 -0.43 14.12 0.23
CA VAL A 411 -1.88 14.09 -0.04
C VAL A 411 -2.28 12.80 -0.78
N GLY A 412 -1.37 12.19 -1.52
CA GLY A 412 -1.65 10.99 -2.29
C GLY A 412 -0.54 10.55 -3.22
N VAL A 413 -0.90 9.67 -4.15
CA VAL A 413 -0.02 9.10 -5.19
C VAL A 413 -0.62 9.41 -6.55
N ASP A 414 0.17 9.95 -7.47
CA ASP A 414 -0.23 10.20 -8.85
C ASP A 414 0.07 8.96 -9.69
N ALA A 415 -0.97 8.17 -9.97
CA ALA A 415 -0.84 6.86 -10.61
C ALA A 415 -1.78 6.72 -11.81
N TYR A 416 -1.23 6.25 -12.93
CA TYR A 416 -1.99 6.10 -14.19
C TYR A 416 -2.70 7.38 -14.61
N GLY A 417 -2.13 8.52 -14.22
CA GLY A 417 -2.71 9.81 -14.47
C GLY A 417 -3.71 10.30 -13.41
N ALA A 418 -4.32 9.42 -12.63
CA ALA A 418 -5.25 9.82 -11.59
C ALA A 418 -4.52 10.12 -10.28
N HIS A 419 -4.99 11.14 -9.56
CA HIS A 419 -4.55 11.35 -8.18
C HIS A 419 -5.32 10.40 -7.26
N VAL A 420 -4.60 9.51 -6.60
CA VAL A 420 -5.14 8.60 -5.58
C VAL A 420 -4.86 9.19 -4.22
N ALA A 421 -5.89 9.68 -3.53
CA ALA A 421 -5.70 10.25 -2.19
C ALA A 421 -5.33 9.17 -1.18
N VAL A 422 -4.42 9.52 -0.26
CA VAL A 422 -4.00 8.64 0.83
C VAL A 422 -4.18 9.38 2.15
N ASP A 423 -4.98 8.82 3.04
CA ASP A 423 -5.35 9.48 4.30
C ASP A 423 -5.44 8.49 5.48
N VAL A 424 -5.60 9.00 6.70
CA VAL A 424 -5.52 8.21 7.94
C VAL A 424 -6.82 8.32 8.73
N PHE A 425 -7.45 7.17 9.01
CA PHE A 425 -8.69 7.09 9.79
C PHE A 425 -8.61 5.91 10.78
N PRO A 426 -8.18 6.16 12.03
CA PRO A 426 -8.18 5.13 13.07
C PRO A 426 -9.60 4.62 13.31
N ILE A 427 -9.84 3.32 13.15
CA ILE A 427 -11.17 2.74 13.36
C ILE A 427 -11.56 2.75 14.84
N GLY A 428 -12.78 3.20 15.12
CA GLY A 428 -13.40 3.19 16.44
C GLY A 428 -14.22 1.93 16.73
N ILE A 429 -14.84 1.90 17.91
CA ILE A 429 -15.81 0.86 18.32
C ILE A 429 -17.21 1.45 18.47
N ASP A 430 -18.24 0.60 18.50
CA ASP A 430 -19.58 1.00 18.95
C ASP A 430 -19.63 1.03 20.48
N ALA A 431 -19.17 2.14 21.05
CA ALA A 431 -19.10 2.33 22.49
C ALA A 431 -20.47 2.19 23.18
N ARG A 432 -21.57 2.60 22.52
CA ARG A 432 -22.93 2.53 23.11
C ARG A 432 -23.42 1.09 23.18
N SER A 433 -23.24 0.33 22.09
CA SER A 433 -23.60 -1.09 22.07
C SER A 433 -22.78 -1.89 23.09
N ILE A 434 -21.47 -1.62 23.18
CA ILE A 434 -20.60 -2.27 24.18
C ILE A 434 -21.01 -1.90 25.60
N GLN A 435 -21.32 -0.64 25.88
CA GLN A 435 -21.79 -0.21 27.21
C GLN A 435 -23.11 -0.89 27.59
N ARG A 436 -24.07 -0.97 26.65
CA ARG A 436 -25.32 -1.73 26.87
C ARG A 436 -25.05 -3.21 27.10
N ALA A 437 -24.14 -3.82 26.33
CA ALA A 437 -23.82 -5.23 26.46
C ALA A 437 -23.08 -5.54 27.77
N ALA A 438 -22.19 -4.65 28.25
CA ALA A 438 -21.39 -4.85 29.45
C ALA A 438 -22.15 -4.56 30.76
N PHE A 439 -23.14 -3.66 30.73
CA PHE A 439 -23.85 -3.17 31.93
C PHE A 439 -25.37 -3.39 31.91
N GLY A 440 -25.96 -3.78 30.78
CA GLY A 440 -27.42 -3.88 30.62
C GLY A 440 -28.06 -5.16 31.16
N ALA A 441 -27.30 -6.25 31.32
CA ALA A 441 -27.83 -7.53 31.77
C ALA A 441 -27.45 -7.83 33.24
N PRO A 442 -28.42 -8.13 34.13
CA PRO A 442 -28.13 -8.41 35.55
C PRO A 442 -27.29 -9.68 35.74
N ASP A 443 -27.32 -10.62 34.79
CA ASP A 443 -26.51 -11.84 34.84
C ASP A 443 -25.01 -11.57 34.70
N ILE A 444 -24.62 -10.50 34.00
CA ILE A 444 -23.21 -10.09 33.91
C ILE A 444 -22.73 -9.59 35.27
N GLU A 445 -23.57 -8.84 35.98
CA GLU A 445 -23.24 -8.38 37.34
C GLU A 445 -23.04 -9.56 38.30
N LYS A 446 -23.90 -10.58 38.23
CA LYS A 446 -23.72 -11.83 39.00
C LYS A 446 -22.38 -12.50 38.67
N THR A 447 -22.00 -12.53 37.40
CA THR A 447 -20.72 -13.11 36.94
C THR A 447 -19.53 -12.30 37.45
N VAL A 448 -19.60 -10.97 37.38
CA VAL A 448 -18.57 -10.05 37.92
C VAL A 448 -18.39 -10.27 39.42
N LEU A 449 -19.49 -10.32 40.19
CA LEU A 449 -19.46 -10.60 41.63
C LEU A 449 -18.90 -11.99 41.94
N GLY A 450 -19.26 -13.00 41.13
CA GLY A 450 -18.73 -14.35 41.23
C GLY A 450 -17.22 -14.40 41.05
N ILE A 451 -16.69 -13.76 40.00
CA ILE A 451 -15.24 -13.68 39.75
C ILE A 451 -14.54 -12.89 40.86
N ARG A 452 -15.12 -11.78 41.32
CA ARG A 452 -14.56 -10.97 42.43
C ARG A 452 -14.50 -11.77 43.74
N LYS A 453 -15.49 -12.63 44.00
CA LYS A 453 -15.50 -13.53 45.16
C LYS A 453 -14.44 -14.64 45.02
N LEU A 454 -14.27 -15.19 43.82
CA LEU A 454 -13.29 -16.24 43.53
C LEU A 454 -11.85 -15.74 43.75
N TYR A 455 -11.57 -14.49 43.36
CA TYR A 455 -10.25 -13.85 43.50
C TYR A 455 -10.23 -12.78 44.61
N ALA A 456 -11.01 -12.99 45.68
CA ALA A 456 -11.06 -12.05 46.79
C ALA A 456 -9.66 -11.82 47.39
N GLY A 457 -9.32 -10.54 47.63
CA GLY A 457 -8.00 -10.15 48.15
C GLY A 457 -6.85 -10.19 47.13
N ARG A 458 -7.14 -10.52 45.86
CA ARG A 458 -6.15 -10.59 44.78
C ARG A 458 -6.43 -9.54 43.70
N LYS A 459 -5.38 -9.15 42.97
CA LYS A 459 -5.40 -8.27 41.81
C LYS A 459 -5.46 -9.08 40.53
N ILE A 460 -6.33 -8.68 39.61
CA ILE A 460 -6.58 -9.40 38.35
C ILE A 460 -5.99 -8.60 37.19
N ILE A 461 -5.00 -9.19 36.50
CA ILE A 461 -4.51 -8.71 35.21
C ILE A 461 -5.21 -9.50 34.11
N VAL A 462 -5.76 -8.83 33.10
CA VAL A 462 -6.43 -9.48 31.97
C VAL A 462 -5.68 -9.22 30.68
N GLY A 463 -5.44 -10.31 29.94
CA GLY A 463 -4.99 -10.28 28.56
C GLY A 463 -5.93 -11.10 27.68
N ARG A 464 -6.35 -10.53 26.55
CA ARG A 464 -7.14 -11.25 25.54
C ARG A 464 -6.55 -10.99 24.18
N ASP A 465 -6.03 -12.04 23.57
CA ASP A 465 -5.30 -11.95 22.32
C ASP A 465 -5.63 -13.15 21.44
N ARG A 466 -5.41 -13.03 20.13
CA ARG A 466 -5.40 -14.22 19.28
C ARG A 466 -4.11 -14.99 19.53
N LEU A 467 -4.16 -16.31 19.41
CA LEU A 467 -2.97 -17.15 19.48
C LEU A 467 -2.16 -16.97 18.18
N ASP A 468 -1.34 -15.92 18.14
CA ASP A 468 -0.55 -15.54 16.97
C ASP A 468 0.76 -14.93 17.46
N SER A 469 1.84 -15.24 16.76
CA SER A 469 3.18 -14.73 17.04
C SER A 469 3.30 -13.20 16.97
N VAL A 470 2.36 -12.47 16.35
CA VAL A 470 2.38 -10.98 16.33
C VAL A 470 1.68 -10.36 17.55
N ARG A 471 0.91 -11.14 18.31
CA ARG A 471 0.09 -10.64 19.42
C ARG A 471 0.84 -10.55 20.75
N GLY A 472 2.04 -11.12 20.81
CA GLY A 472 2.97 -10.90 21.92
C GLY A 472 2.57 -11.57 23.23
N VAL A 473 1.84 -12.69 23.18
CA VAL A 473 1.41 -13.44 24.38
C VAL A 473 2.62 -14.04 25.11
N ALA A 474 3.63 -14.51 24.38
CA ALA A 474 4.87 -15.02 24.97
C ALA A 474 5.61 -13.92 25.77
N GLN A 475 5.78 -12.74 25.18
CA GLN A 475 6.38 -11.57 25.82
C GLN A 475 5.62 -11.18 27.10
N LYS A 476 4.29 -11.26 27.06
CA LYS A 476 3.45 -11.00 28.23
C LYS A 476 3.74 -11.94 29.39
N LEU A 477 3.81 -13.25 29.11
CA LEU A 477 4.06 -14.28 30.10
C LEU A 477 5.48 -14.16 30.67
N GLN A 478 6.48 -13.93 29.81
CA GLN A 478 7.87 -13.73 30.23
C GLN A 478 8.02 -12.47 31.09
N ALA A 479 7.38 -11.36 30.72
CA ALA A 479 7.37 -10.14 31.54
C ALA A 479 6.65 -10.35 32.88
N PHE A 480 5.56 -11.13 32.89
CA PHE A 480 4.87 -11.49 34.13
C PHE A 480 5.73 -12.38 35.04
N GLU A 481 6.51 -13.30 34.47
CA GLU A 481 7.50 -14.08 35.23
C GLU A 481 8.52 -13.16 35.91
N ILE A 482 9.15 -12.26 35.14
CA ILE A 482 10.13 -11.29 35.66
C ILE A 482 9.50 -10.37 36.72
N PHE A 483 8.25 -9.97 36.54
CA PHE A 483 7.50 -9.20 37.54
C PHE A 483 7.39 -9.96 38.87
N LEU A 484 7.03 -11.24 38.86
CA LEU A 484 6.95 -12.06 40.07
C LEU A 484 8.33 -12.34 40.71
N GLU A 485 9.39 -12.40 39.90
CA GLU A 485 10.76 -12.48 40.40
C GLU A 485 11.18 -11.21 41.14
N ARG A 486 11.02 -10.06 40.47
CA ARG A 486 11.52 -8.76 40.92
C ARG A 486 10.72 -8.14 42.05
N TYR A 487 9.42 -8.43 42.12
CA TYR A 487 8.52 -7.89 43.14
C TYR A 487 7.88 -9.00 43.97
N PRO A 488 8.63 -9.60 44.92
CA PRO A 488 8.11 -10.67 45.78
C PRO A 488 6.85 -10.29 46.56
N GLU A 489 6.61 -8.99 46.80
CA GLU A 489 5.44 -8.50 47.52
C GLU A 489 4.10 -8.79 46.81
N TRP A 490 4.14 -9.05 45.49
CA TRP A 490 2.99 -9.34 44.64
C TRP A 490 2.72 -10.84 44.46
N ARG A 491 3.62 -11.71 44.92
CA ARG A 491 3.38 -13.17 44.93
C ARG A 491 2.16 -13.48 45.79
N ASP A 492 1.38 -14.48 45.38
CA ASP A 492 0.08 -14.86 45.97
C ASP A 492 -1.04 -13.79 45.95
N LYS A 493 -0.74 -12.58 45.46
CA LYS A 493 -1.67 -11.44 45.41
C LYS A 493 -2.09 -11.05 44.00
N VAL A 494 -1.41 -11.50 42.94
CA VAL A 494 -1.71 -11.10 41.56
C VAL A 494 -1.96 -12.33 40.68
N VAL A 495 -3.09 -12.35 39.99
CA VAL A 495 -3.42 -13.37 38.99
C VAL A 495 -3.47 -12.76 37.59
N LEU A 496 -2.81 -13.40 36.63
CA LEU A 496 -2.92 -13.11 35.21
C LEU A 496 -3.93 -14.07 34.57
N ILE A 497 -5.03 -13.53 34.07
CA ILE A 497 -6.01 -14.27 33.28
C ILE A 497 -5.76 -13.98 31.80
N GLN A 498 -5.19 -14.95 31.09
CA GLN A 498 -4.93 -14.87 29.66
C GLN A 498 -5.93 -15.74 28.90
N VAL A 499 -6.71 -15.09 28.06
CA VAL A 499 -7.66 -15.73 27.14
C VAL A 499 -7.06 -15.67 25.75
N THR A 500 -6.97 -16.83 25.09
CA THR A 500 -6.55 -16.89 23.68
C THR A 500 -7.66 -17.46 22.81
N SER A 501 -7.99 -16.75 21.74
CA SER A 501 -8.81 -17.35 20.69
C SER A 501 -7.93 -18.20 19.77
N PRO A 502 -8.44 -19.32 19.24
CA PRO A 502 -7.77 -20.10 18.21
C PRO A 502 -7.26 -19.23 17.07
N THR A 503 -6.13 -19.62 16.47
CA THR A 503 -5.55 -18.90 15.34
C THR A 503 -6.51 -18.91 14.15
N SER A 504 -6.61 -17.80 13.42
CA SER A 504 -7.32 -17.74 12.14
C SER A 504 -6.47 -18.24 10.98
N VAL A 505 -5.15 -17.98 11.03
CA VAL A 505 -4.12 -18.38 10.08
C VAL A 505 -4.08 -19.90 9.91
N GLU A 506 -4.34 -20.38 8.70
CA GLU A 506 -4.40 -21.80 8.38
C GLU A 506 -3.06 -22.51 8.60
N GLU A 507 -1.94 -21.85 8.29
CA GLU A 507 -0.59 -22.39 8.48
C GLU A 507 -0.30 -22.77 9.94
N GLU A 508 -0.63 -21.89 10.88
CA GLU A 508 -0.42 -22.16 12.30
C GLU A 508 -1.36 -23.27 12.82
N LYS A 509 -2.44 -23.60 12.09
CA LYS A 509 -3.29 -24.77 12.38
C LYS A 509 -2.74 -26.06 11.79
N GLU A 510 -2.13 -25.98 10.60
CA GLU A 510 -1.57 -27.12 9.87
C GLU A 510 -0.15 -27.50 10.33
N ASP A 511 0.56 -26.61 11.04
CA ASP A 511 1.85 -26.91 11.66
C ASP A 511 1.66 -27.99 12.76
N PRO A 512 2.13 -29.23 12.55
CA PRO A 512 1.95 -30.33 13.50
C PRO A 512 2.61 -30.07 14.86
N GLU A 513 3.55 -29.13 14.93
CA GLU A 513 4.27 -28.78 16.16
C GLU A 513 3.65 -27.60 16.91
N ASN A 514 2.69 -26.87 16.33
CA ASN A 514 2.04 -25.67 16.86
C ASN A 514 2.91 -24.90 17.89
N LYS A 515 4.11 -24.51 17.44
CA LYS A 515 5.24 -24.15 18.33
C LYS A 515 4.89 -23.05 19.31
N ILE A 516 4.04 -22.11 18.88
CA ILE A 516 3.58 -20.99 19.70
C ILE A 516 2.65 -21.47 20.82
N ALA A 517 1.69 -22.35 20.51
CA ALA A 517 0.79 -22.93 21.49
C ALA A 517 1.57 -23.75 22.54
N GLY A 518 2.51 -24.58 22.07
CA GLY A 518 3.42 -25.35 22.92
C GLY A 518 4.30 -24.46 23.80
N GLN A 519 4.91 -23.42 23.22
CA GLN A 519 5.72 -22.45 23.95
C GLN A 519 4.91 -21.73 25.03
N ILE A 520 3.69 -21.27 24.71
CA ILE A 520 2.80 -20.61 25.67
C ILE A 520 2.41 -21.57 26.80
N SER A 521 2.03 -22.81 26.47
CA SER A 521 1.68 -23.82 27.47
C SER A 521 2.87 -24.14 28.40
N ASN A 522 4.09 -24.22 27.86
CA ASN A 522 5.32 -24.40 28.62
C ASN A 522 5.61 -23.22 29.55
N LEU A 523 5.46 -21.98 29.06
CA LEU A 523 5.63 -20.77 29.88
C LEU A 523 4.62 -20.72 31.03
N VAL A 524 3.34 -21.00 30.74
CA VAL A 524 2.28 -21.07 31.77
C VAL A 524 2.62 -22.12 32.83
N SER A 525 3.04 -23.31 32.40
CA SER A 525 3.42 -24.41 33.31
C SER A 525 4.64 -24.05 34.16
N THR A 526 5.62 -23.36 33.57
CA THR A 526 6.84 -22.92 34.27
C THR A 526 6.51 -21.90 35.36
N ILE A 527 5.73 -20.86 35.02
CA ILE A 527 5.34 -19.81 35.96
C ILE A 527 4.49 -20.40 37.10
N ASN A 528 3.50 -21.23 36.77
CA ASN A 528 2.63 -21.85 37.77
C ASN A 528 3.37 -22.86 38.64
N GLY A 529 4.33 -23.60 38.10
CA GLY A 529 5.16 -24.54 38.86
C GLY A 529 6.13 -23.82 39.82
N ARG A 530 6.62 -22.64 39.45
CA ARG A 530 7.61 -21.88 40.22
C ARG A 530 7.00 -20.95 41.27
N PHE A 531 5.90 -20.29 40.94
CA PHE A 531 5.27 -19.26 41.78
C PHE A 531 3.88 -19.65 42.28
N GLY A 532 3.34 -20.79 41.84
CA GLY A 532 2.05 -21.30 42.31
C GLY A 532 2.14 -22.15 43.58
N SER A 533 0.98 -22.40 44.16
CA SER A 533 0.74 -23.28 45.30
C SER A 533 -0.52 -24.12 45.06
N LEU A 534 -0.79 -25.10 45.92
CA LEU A 534 -2.01 -25.92 45.82
C LEU A 534 -3.31 -25.08 45.83
N SER A 535 -3.29 -23.92 46.49
CA SER A 535 -4.43 -23.00 46.60
C SER A 535 -4.38 -21.82 45.62
N PHE A 536 -3.32 -21.69 44.82
CA PHE A 536 -3.11 -20.52 43.98
C PHE A 536 -2.30 -20.82 42.72
N SER A 537 -2.86 -20.42 41.57
CA SER A 537 -2.15 -20.46 40.30
C SER A 537 -2.03 -19.03 39.76
N PRO A 538 -0.81 -18.46 39.66
CA PRO A 538 -0.56 -17.09 39.20
C PRO A 538 -1.07 -16.82 37.79
N VAL A 539 -1.06 -17.82 36.90
CA VAL A 539 -1.55 -17.70 35.54
C VAL A 539 -2.73 -18.64 35.31
N GLN A 540 -3.83 -18.07 34.80
CA GLN A 540 -5.02 -18.79 34.34
C GLN A 540 -5.09 -18.65 32.82
N TYR A 541 -4.87 -19.76 32.11
CA TYR A 541 -4.81 -19.79 30.65
C TYR A 541 -6.03 -20.47 30.06
N TYR A 542 -6.79 -19.75 29.23
CA TYR A 542 -8.02 -20.23 28.59
C TYR A 542 -7.91 -20.17 27.05
N PRO A 543 -7.53 -21.27 26.38
CA PRO A 543 -7.45 -21.35 24.92
C PRO A 543 -8.82 -21.61 24.27
N GLN A 544 -9.82 -20.80 24.60
CA GLN A 544 -11.20 -20.98 24.14
C GLN A 544 -11.89 -19.65 23.83
N TYR A 545 -12.97 -19.72 23.05
CA TYR A 545 -13.88 -18.59 22.91
C TYR A 545 -14.70 -18.42 24.19
N LEU A 546 -14.72 -17.19 24.72
CA LEU A 546 -15.62 -16.83 25.80
C LEU A 546 -16.97 -16.39 25.25
N SER A 547 -18.03 -16.68 25.99
CA SER A 547 -19.32 -16.04 25.73
C SER A 547 -19.21 -14.53 25.92
N GLN A 548 -20.08 -13.77 25.25
CA GLN A 548 -20.11 -12.31 25.40
C GLN A 548 -20.26 -11.87 26.87
N ARG A 549 -21.02 -12.64 27.66
CA ARG A 549 -21.26 -12.39 29.09
C ARG A 549 -19.97 -12.54 29.91
N GLU A 550 -19.26 -13.65 29.72
CA GLU A 550 -17.98 -13.90 30.41
C GLU A 550 -16.91 -12.89 30.00
N TYR A 551 -16.88 -12.53 28.70
CA TYR A 551 -15.94 -11.57 28.18
C TYR A 551 -16.06 -10.20 28.85
N PHE A 552 -17.25 -9.60 28.85
CA PHE A 552 -17.44 -8.29 29.47
C PHE A 552 -17.34 -8.36 31.00
N ALA A 553 -17.74 -9.47 31.64
CA ALA A 553 -17.51 -9.66 33.06
C ALA A 553 -16.00 -9.65 33.40
N LEU A 554 -15.19 -10.33 32.58
CA LEU A 554 -13.73 -10.38 32.74
C LEU A 554 -13.10 -9.01 32.53
N LEU A 555 -13.50 -8.26 31.50
CA LEU A 555 -12.98 -6.90 31.29
C LEU A 555 -13.34 -5.95 32.44
N ARG A 556 -14.56 -6.05 32.99
CA ARG A 556 -15.03 -5.19 34.09
C ARG A 556 -14.36 -5.48 35.43
N VAL A 557 -14.07 -6.75 35.72
CA VAL A 557 -13.48 -7.15 37.02
C VAL A 557 -11.97 -6.90 37.11
N ALA A 558 -11.30 -6.77 35.96
CA ALA A 558 -9.86 -6.58 35.86
C ALA A 558 -9.36 -5.32 36.59
N ASP A 559 -8.26 -5.46 37.32
CA ASP A 559 -7.49 -4.37 37.93
C ASP A 559 -6.46 -3.77 36.97
N VAL A 560 -6.00 -4.50 35.95
CA VAL A 560 -5.09 -4.01 34.90
C VAL A 560 -5.41 -4.70 33.57
N GLY A 561 -5.51 -3.93 32.49
CA GLY A 561 -5.55 -4.46 31.12
C GLY A 561 -4.15 -4.47 30.52
N LEU A 562 -3.66 -5.63 30.05
CA LEU A 562 -2.29 -5.78 29.54
C LEU A 562 -2.28 -6.22 28.07
N ILE A 563 -1.90 -5.29 27.18
CA ILE A 563 -1.84 -5.47 25.73
C ILE A 563 -0.40 -5.34 25.24
N THR A 564 0.24 -6.46 24.89
CA THR A 564 1.68 -6.58 24.56
C THR A 564 1.94 -6.88 23.09
N THR A 565 1.02 -6.47 22.21
CA THR A 565 1.09 -6.75 20.77
C THR A 565 2.41 -6.26 20.16
N VAL A 566 3.08 -7.13 19.39
CA VAL A 566 4.34 -6.81 18.69
C VAL A 566 4.10 -5.88 17.51
N ARG A 567 3.02 -6.11 16.76
CA ARG A 567 2.59 -5.24 15.65
C ARG A 567 1.13 -5.52 15.31
N ASP A 568 0.33 -4.47 15.15
CA ASP A 568 -1.09 -4.60 14.80
C ASP A 568 -1.63 -3.31 14.17
N GLY A 569 -2.70 -3.47 13.39
CA GLY A 569 -3.38 -2.36 12.75
C GLY A 569 -4.18 -1.53 13.76
N MET A 570 -5.02 -2.20 14.55
CA MET A 570 -5.82 -1.60 15.62
C MET A 570 -6.22 -2.66 16.65
N ASN A 571 -6.04 -2.37 17.94
CA ASN A 571 -6.43 -3.27 19.02
C ASN A 571 -7.81 -2.89 19.61
N THR A 572 -8.88 -3.54 19.16
CA THR A 572 -10.25 -3.25 19.65
C THR A 572 -10.47 -3.64 21.11
N THR A 573 -9.75 -4.64 21.63
CA THR A 573 -9.83 -5.06 23.03
C THR A 573 -9.42 -3.94 23.99
N SER A 574 -8.44 -3.12 23.63
CA SER A 574 -8.04 -1.95 24.42
C SER A 574 -9.16 -0.91 24.54
N LEU A 575 -9.89 -0.67 23.44
CA LEU A 575 -11.03 0.25 23.40
C LEU A 575 -12.23 -0.31 24.20
N GLU A 576 -12.54 -1.60 24.00
CA GLU A 576 -13.58 -2.31 24.75
C GLU A 576 -13.28 -2.32 26.26
N TYR A 577 -12.00 -2.49 26.65
CA TYR A 577 -11.55 -2.42 28.03
C TYR A 577 -11.82 -1.05 28.64
N ILE A 578 -11.46 0.03 27.94
CA ILE A 578 -11.72 1.39 28.39
C ILE A 578 -13.23 1.61 28.63
N VAL A 579 -14.10 1.15 27.75
CA VAL A 579 -15.56 1.27 27.97
C VAL A 579 -16.02 0.48 29.20
N CYS A 580 -15.48 -0.73 29.41
CA CYS A 580 -15.82 -1.58 30.55
C CYS A 580 -15.31 -1.03 31.90
N GLN A 581 -14.32 -0.14 31.89
CA GLN A 581 -13.70 0.41 33.10
C GLN A 581 -14.37 1.70 33.62
N GLN A 582 -15.53 2.08 33.07
CA GLN A 582 -16.25 3.31 33.43
C GLN A 582 -16.55 3.49 34.94
N THR A 583 -16.58 2.41 35.72
CA THR A 583 -16.80 2.47 37.18
C THR A 583 -15.53 2.26 38.01
N ASN A 584 -14.64 1.37 37.57
CA ASN A 584 -13.50 0.90 38.35
C ASN A 584 -12.19 1.66 38.02
N HIS A 585 -12.16 2.35 36.86
CA HIS A 585 -11.05 3.17 36.38
C HIS A 585 -9.70 2.45 36.35
N SER A 586 -9.70 1.14 36.10
CA SER A 586 -8.44 0.37 36.09
C SER A 586 -7.51 0.81 34.94
N PRO A 587 -6.19 0.85 35.17
CA PRO A 587 -5.21 1.27 34.19
C PRO A 587 -5.09 0.28 33.01
N LEU A 588 -4.73 0.82 31.86
CA LEU A 588 -4.42 0.09 30.63
C LEU A 588 -2.92 0.22 30.34
N ILE A 589 -2.25 -0.92 30.18
CA ILE A 589 -0.89 -1.04 29.66
C ILE A 589 -0.97 -1.44 28.19
N LEU A 590 -0.36 -0.64 27.32
CA LEU A 590 -0.49 -0.75 25.86
C LEU A 590 0.87 -0.70 25.16
N SER A 591 1.14 -1.68 24.32
CA SER A 591 2.31 -1.69 23.43
C SER A 591 2.37 -0.43 22.54
N GLU A 592 3.54 0.20 22.48
CA GLU A 592 3.82 1.31 21.55
C GLU A 592 3.72 0.90 20.07
N PHE A 593 3.82 -0.39 19.78
CA PHE A 593 3.68 -0.95 18.42
C PHE A 593 2.23 -1.30 18.04
N SER A 594 1.26 -1.05 18.93
CA SER A 594 -0.15 -1.13 18.59
C SER A 594 -0.56 0.10 17.79
N GLY A 595 -1.34 -0.06 16.71
CA GLY A 595 -1.90 1.09 15.99
C GLY A 595 -2.85 1.96 16.83
N THR A 596 -3.30 1.48 17.99
CA THR A 596 -4.08 2.26 18.97
C THR A 596 -3.21 3.13 19.89
N ALA A 597 -1.89 2.94 19.90
CA ALA A 597 -1.00 3.69 20.80
C ALA A 597 -1.03 5.20 20.52
N GLY A 598 -0.99 5.58 19.24
CA GLY A 598 -1.03 7.00 18.84
C GLY A 598 -2.34 7.71 19.18
N THR A 599 -3.44 6.97 19.38
CA THR A 599 -4.75 7.55 19.72
C THR A 599 -5.03 7.57 21.23
N LEU A 600 -4.26 6.82 22.04
CA LEU A 600 -4.46 6.66 23.47
C LEU A 600 -3.25 7.11 24.31
N PRO A 601 -2.82 8.38 24.25
CA PRO A 601 -1.58 8.86 24.89
C PRO A 601 -1.60 8.83 26.43
N SER A 602 -2.78 8.66 27.04
CA SER A 602 -2.93 8.57 28.50
C SER A 602 -2.80 7.13 29.04
N ALA A 603 -2.62 6.14 28.16
CA ALA A 603 -2.32 4.77 28.57
C ALA A 603 -0.85 4.63 28.99
N ILE A 604 -0.53 3.59 29.75
CA ILE A 604 0.87 3.27 30.07
C ILE A 604 1.49 2.58 28.86
N HIS A 605 2.37 3.29 28.15
CA HIS A 605 3.03 2.75 26.96
C HIS A 605 4.25 1.91 27.34
N ILE A 606 4.40 0.78 26.65
CA ILE A 606 5.49 -0.16 26.85
C ILE A 606 6.10 -0.61 25.53
N ASN A 607 7.39 -0.92 25.55
CA ASN A 607 8.01 -1.75 24.53
C ASN A 607 7.87 -3.23 24.95
N PRO A 608 7.09 -4.08 24.26
CA PRO A 608 6.90 -5.49 24.61
C PRO A 608 8.18 -6.33 24.53
N TRP A 609 9.25 -5.82 23.91
CA TRP A 609 10.56 -6.48 23.86
C TRP A 609 11.42 -6.18 25.10
N ASP A 610 11.16 -5.08 25.80
CA ASP A 610 11.79 -4.77 27.08
C ASP A 610 10.98 -5.42 28.21
N LEU A 611 11.21 -6.71 28.44
CA LEU A 611 10.46 -7.49 29.43
C LEU A 611 10.60 -6.92 30.85
N VAL A 612 11.74 -6.31 31.18
CA VAL A 612 11.99 -5.68 32.48
C VAL A 612 11.19 -4.38 32.61
N GLY A 613 11.14 -3.58 31.53
CA GLY A 613 10.28 -2.40 31.43
C GLY A 613 8.80 -2.75 31.56
N VAL A 614 8.33 -3.81 30.89
CA VAL A 614 6.96 -4.31 31.02
C VAL A 614 6.65 -4.74 32.47
N ALA A 615 7.57 -5.46 33.12
CA ALA A 615 7.42 -5.82 34.53
C ALA A 615 7.33 -4.60 35.45
N GLY A 616 8.13 -3.55 35.20
CA GLY A 616 8.06 -2.29 35.91
C GLY A 616 6.72 -1.54 35.68
N ALA A 617 6.20 -1.56 34.45
CA ALA A 617 4.91 -0.98 34.11
C ALA A 617 3.75 -1.70 34.81
N ILE A 618 3.82 -3.03 34.96
CA ILE A 618 2.84 -3.81 35.74
C ILE A 618 2.85 -3.35 37.21
N ASP A 619 4.03 -3.23 37.82
CA ASP A 619 4.14 -2.75 39.21
C ASP A 619 3.58 -1.33 39.37
N GLN A 620 3.96 -0.42 38.46
CA GLN A 620 3.44 0.95 38.42
C GLN A 620 1.91 0.99 38.32
N ALA A 621 1.32 0.19 37.42
CA ALA A 621 -0.12 0.12 37.23
C ALA A 621 -0.85 -0.38 38.49
N LEU A 622 -0.31 -1.40 39.16
CA LEU A 622 -0.89 -1.97 40.38
C LEU A 622 -0.77 -1.03 41.59
N LYS A 623 0.27 -0.21 41.66
CA LYS A 623 0.50 0.79 42.72
C LYS A 623 -0.17 2.15 42.44
N MET A 624 -0.79 2.33 41.27
CA MET A 624 -1.31 3.63 40.84
C MET A 624 -2.42 4.17 41.78
N PRO A 625 -2.29 5.41 42.31
CA PRO A 625 -3.31 6.01 43.16
C PRO A 625 -4.68 6.11 42.47
N PRO A 626 -5.80 6.01 43.23
CA PRO A 626 -7.16 6.10 42.67
C PRO A 626 -7.43 7.36 41.85
N ASP A 627 -6.91 8.51 42.29
CA ASP A 627 -7.13 9.80 41.61
C ASP A 627 -6.45 9.86 40.24
N GLN A 628 -5.19 9.40 40.18
CA GLN A 628 -4.44 9.30 38.92
C GLN A 628 -5.10 8.30 37.96
N ARG A 629 -5.55 7.15 38.47
CA ARG A 629 -6.30 6.14 37.70
C ARG A 629 -7.55 6.74 37.07
N LYS A 630 -8.35 7.46 37.86
CA LYS A 630 -9.57 8.13 37.40
C LYS A 630 -9.26 9.19 36.34
N GLU A 631 -8.24 10.03 36.56
CA GLU A 631 -7.86 11.08 35.62
C GLU A 631 -7.44 10.49 34.25
N GLN A 632 -6.55 9.50 34.25
CA GLN A 632 -6.11 8.83 33.02
C GLN A 632 -7.28 8.14 32.32
N HIS A 633 -8.11 7.42 33.08
CA HIS A 633 -9.27 6.74 32.54
C HIS A 633 -10.26 7.71 31.88
N LEU A 634 -10.56 8.86 32.50
CA LEU A 634 -11.51 9.82 31.92
C LEU A 634 -11.01 10.40 30.58
N LYS A 635 -9.70 10.65 30.46
CA LYS A 635 -9.08 11.09 29.20
C LYS A 635 -9.23 10.02 28.11
N LEU A 636 -8.92 8.77 28.43
CA LEU A 636 -9.08 7.63 27.52
C LEU A 636 -10.55 7.41 27.14
N TYR A 637 -11.44 7.39 28.13
CA TYR A 637 -12.87 7.16 27.93
C TYR A 637 -13.47 8.22 27.01
N ARG A 638 -13.16 9.51 27.24
CA ARG A 638 -13.62 10.61 26.38
C ARG A 638 -13.23 10.38 24.93
N HIS A 639 -11.98 10.00 24.66
CA HIS A 639 -11.52 9.72 23.30
C HIS A 639 -12.30 8.56 22.64
N VAL A 640 -12.50 7.46 23.37
CA VAL A 640 -13.17 6.26 22.84
C VAL A 640 -14.64 6.51 22.55
N VAL A 641 -15.35 7.27 23.39
CA VAL A 641 -16.78 7.56 23.16
C VAL A 641 -17.02 8.64 22.10
N THR A 642 -16.04 9.49 21.80
CA THR A 642 -16.13 10.49 20.72
C THR A 642 -15.76 9.91 19.36
N ASN A 643 -14.72 9.07 19.30
CA ASN A 643 -14.22 8.45 18.07
C ASN A 643 -14.85 7.07 17.87
N THR A 644 -16.15 7.06 17.59
CA THR A 644 -16.91 5.82 17.37
C THR A 644 -16.72 5.28 15.96
N VAL A 645 -17.12 4.03 15.75
CA VAL A 645 -17.16 3.43 14.41
C VAL A 645 -18.05 4.21 13.43
N ALA A 646 -19.15 4.80 13.92
CA ALA A 646 -20.02 5.67 13.13
C ALA A 646 -19.30 6.95 12.66
N MET A 647 -18.54 7.58 13.57
CA MET A 647 -17.72 8.75 13.23
C MET A 647 -16.66 8.41 12.18
N TRP A 648 -15.99 7.25 12.34
CA TRP A 648 -15.01 6.75 11.39
C TRP A 648 -15.61 6.57 9.98
N SER A 649 -16.75 5.88 9.87
CA SER A 649 -17.44 5.68 8.58
C SER A 649 -17.80 7.00 7.92
N ARG A 650 -18.35 7.94 8.70
CA ARG A 650 -18.75 9.26 8.20
C ARG A 650 -17.55 10.09 7.74
N GLN A 651 -16.46 10.12 8.53
CA GLN A 651 -15.24 10.85 8.18
C GLN A 651 -14.63 10.31 6.88
N TYR A 652 -14.53 8.99 6.76
CA TYR A 652 -14.00 8.35 5.56
C TYR A 652 -14.85 8.68 4.33
N LEU A 653 -16.17 8.46 4.39
CA LEU A 653 -17.06 8.68 3.25
C LEU A 653 -17.13 10.16 2.86
N ASN A 654 -17.24 11.09 3.81
CA ASN A 654 -17.22 12.52 3.51
C ASN A 654 -15.91 12.95 2.85
N ARG A 655 -14.77 12.41 3.33
CA ARG A 655 -13.47 12.70 2.73
C ARG A 655 -13.34 12.12 1.32
N LEU A 656 -13.85 10.92 1.08
CA LEU A 656 -13.92 10.31 -0.24
C LEU A 656 -14.76 11.17 -1.20
N LEU A 657 -15.97 11.57 -0.81
CA LEU A 657 -16.84 12.38 -1.66
C LEU A 657 -16.28 13.79 -1.90
N THR A 658 -15.66 14.39 -0.89
CA THR A 658 -14.93 15.66 -1.04
C THR A 658 -13.79 15.52 -2.02
N ASN A 659 -13.04 14.42 -1.98
CA ASN A 659 -11.99 14.13 -2.94
C ASN A 659 -12.59 14.00 -4.35
N LEU A 660 -13.62 13.16 -4.52
CA LEU A 660 -14.28 12.96 -5.81
C LEU A 660 -14.81 14.26 -6.43
N SER A 661 -15.36 15.16 -5.61
CA SER A 661 -15.87 16.47 -6.06
C SER A 661 -14.80 17.54 -6.28
N SER A 662 -13.68 17.48 -5.54
CA SER A 662 -12.57 18.43 -5.73
C SER A 662 -11.70 18.07 -6.92
N PHE A 663 -11.63 16.78 -7.25
CA PHE A 663 -10.95 16.25 -8.42
C PHE A 663 -11.91 16.01 -9.59
N ASP A 664 -13.08 16.68 -9.58
CA ASP A 664 -14.01 16.69 -10.70
C ASP A 664 -13.30 17.29 -11.92
N GLN A 665 -12.77 16.39 -12.73
CA GLN A 665 -12.18 16.58 -14.05
C GLN A 665 -11.31 17.83 -14.20
N SER A 666 -10.03 17.76 -13.80
CA SER A 666 -9.03 18.35 -14.70
C SER A 666 -9.16 17.58 -16.01
N VAL A 667 -9.94 18.14 -16.96
CA VAL A 667 -10.35 17.54 -18.25
C VAL A 667 -9.34 16.49 -18.66
N ALA A 668 -9.65 15.21 -18.42
CA ALA A 668 -8.78 14.13 -18.84
C ALA A 668 -8.64 14.30 -20.34
N THR A 669 -7.41 14.51 -20.81
CA THR A 669 -7.18 14.81 -22.22
C THR A 669 -7.80 13.68 -23.03
N PRO A 670 -8.74 13.94 -23.95
CA PRO A 670 -9.48 12.88 -24.61
C PRO A 670 -8.56 11.99 -25.46
N ALA A 671 -8.92 10.72 -25.62
CA ALA A 671 -8.18 9.81 -26.51
C ALA A 671 -8.25 10.33 -27.95
N LEU A 672 -7.12 10.26 -28.67
CA LEU A 672 -7.04 10.74 -30.05
C LEU A 672 -8.11 10.09 -30.95
N ASP A 673 -9.03 10.90 -31.48
CA ASP A 673 -10.00 10.46 -32.49
C ASP A 673 -9.28 10.21 -33.82
N ARG A 674 -8.84 8.96 -34.01
CA ARG A 674 -8.16 8.49 -35.23
C ARG A 674 -9.02 8.68 -36.48
N GLY A 675 -10.34 8.62 -36.38
CA GLY A 675 -11.26 8.81 -37.51
C GLY A 675 -11.29 10.27 -37.97
N LYS A 676 -11.42 11.21 -37.02
CA LYS A 676 -11.35 12.65 -37.29
C LYS A 676 -9.98 13.05 -37.85
N LEU A 677 -8.91 12.55 -37.24
CA LEU A 677 -7.53 12.75 -37.69
C LEU A 677 -7.36 12.31 -39.16
N LEU A 678 -7.79 11.09 -39.49
CA LEU A 678 -7.66 10.53 -40.83
C LEU A 678 -8.45 11.33 -41.88
N LYS A 679 -9.66 11.77 -41.53
CA LYS A 679 -10.51 12.58 -42.41
C LYS A 679 -9.84 13.92 -42.75
N GLN A 680 -9.20 14.57 -41.79
CA GLN A 680 -8.50 15.83 -42.01
C GLN A 680 -7.17 15.64 -42.74
N TYR A 681 -6.41 14.60 -42.40
CA TYR A 681 -5.20 14.21 -43.12
C TYR A 681 -5.47 14.06 -44.63
N ARG A 682 -6.55 13.37 -45.02
CA ARG A 682 -6.92 13.18 -46.44
C ARG A 682 -7.23 14.47 -47.18
N LYS A 683 -7.84 15.45 -46.52
CA LYS A 683 -8.20 16.74 -47.13
C LYS A 683 -7.02 17.69 -47.27
N ALA A 684 -6.05 17.60 -46.36
CA ALA A 684 -4.91 18.50 -46.30
C ALA A 684 -3.93 18.27 -47.45
N ARG A 685 -3.41 19.37 -48.02
CA ARG A 685 -2.39 19.34 -49.09
C ARG A 685 -1.00 19.67 -48.58
N ARG A 686 -0.90 20.46 -47.50
CA ARG A 686 0.35 20.68 -46.76
C ARG A 686 0.21 20.19 -45.32
N ARG A 687 1.00 19.17 -44.96
CA ARG A 687 0.90 18.48 -43.67
C ARG A 687 2.25 18.55 -42.96
N LEU A 688 2.25 19.02 -41.72
CA LEU A 688 3.42 19.11 -40.87
C LEU A 688 3.32 18.09 -39.73
N PHE A 689 4.38 17.30 -39.54
CA PHE A 689 4.50 16.32 -38.46
C PHE A 689 5.70 16.68 -37.60
N MET A 690 5.49 16.77 -36.29
CA MET A 690 6.53 17.06 -35.30
C MET A 690 6.47 15.98 -34.22
N PHE A 691 7.52 15.18 -34.12
CA PHE A 691 7.58 14.07 -33.17
C PHE A 691 8.76 14.26 -32.23
N ASP A 692 8.51 14.14 -30.94
CA ASP A 692 9.59 13.84 -30.01
C ASP A 692 10.10 12.40 -30.21
N TYR A 693 11.33 12.15 -29.77
CA TYR A 693 11.99 10.85 -29.92
C TYR A 693 11.78 9.91 -28.72
N ASP A 694 12.11 10.38 -27.51
CA ASP A 694 12.19 9.56 -26.29
C ASP A 694 10.81 9.53 -25.61
N GLY A 695 10.28 8.36 -25.27
CA GLY A 695 8.92 8.26 -24.71
C GLY A 695 7.78 8.49 -25.72
N THR A 696 8.08 9.00 -26.91
CA THR A 696 7.12 9.20 -28.00
C THR A 696 7.27 8.15 -29.12
N LEU A 697 8.42 8.10 -29.80
CA LEU A 697 8.70 7.12 -30.86
C LEU A 697 9.38 5.86 -30.34
N THR A 698 10.13 5.99 -29.25
CA THR A 698 10.83 4.90 -28.56
C THR A 698 10.44 4.88 -27.09
N PRO A 699 10.33 3.72 -26.43
CA PRO A 699 10.04 3.67 -24.99
C PRO A 699 11.17 4.30 -24.16
N ILE A 700 10.82 4.96 -23.05
CA ILE A 700 11.83 5.47 -22.11
C ILE A 700 12.58 4.28 -21.48
N VAL A 701 13.89 4.25 -21.65
CA VAL A 701 14.79 3.23 -21.08
C VAL A 701 15.69 3.81 -19.99
N LYS A 702 16.24 2.94 -19.13
CA LYS A 702 17.10 3.36 -18.01
C LYS A 702 18.44 3.94 -18.46
N ASP A 703 18.99 3.41 -19.53
CA ASP A 703 20.18 3.93 -20.18
C ASP A 703 19.74 4.67 -21.45
N PRO A 704 19.89 6.00 -21.53
CA PRO A 704 19.51 6.76 -22.70
C PRO A 704 20.12 6.20 -24.00
N GLN A 705 21.35 5.69 -24.00
CA GLN A 705 21.97 5.17 -25.23
C GLN A 705 21.29 3.89 -25.75
N ALA A 706 20.54 3.19 -24.90
CA ALA A 706 19.81 1.97 -25.28
C ALA A 706 18.43 2.26 -25.92
N ALA A 707 18.05 3.53 -26.11
CA ALA A 707 16.77 3.94 -26.71
C ALA A 707 16.80 3.80 -28.24
N ILE A 708 17.08 2.60 -28.73
CA ILE A 708 17.28 2.30 -30.15
C ILE A 708 15.91 2.17 -30.85
N PRO A 709 15.68 2.80 -32.01
CA PRO A 709 14.42 2.71 -32.70
C PRO A 709 14.28 1.34 -33.38
N SER A 710 13.12 0.70 -33.23
CA SER A 710 12.88 -0.59 -33.89
C SER A 710 12.73 -0.44 -35.42
N ASP A 711 13.00 -1.52 -36.16
CA ASP A 711 12.78 -1.57 -37.62
C ASP A 711 11.36 -1.20 -38.03
N ARG A 712 10.38 -1.43 -37.15
CA ARG A 712 8.98 -1.04 -37.39
C ARG A 712 8.83 0.48 -37.36
N VAL A 713 9.46 1.15 -36.40
CA VAL A 713 9.47 2.62 -36.26
C VAL A 713 10.13 3.24 -37.50
N LEU A 714 11.34 2.82 -37.83
CA LEU A 714 12.11 3.35 -38.97
C LEU A 714 11.35 3.23 -40.29
N ARG A 715 10.78 2.04 -40.58
CA ARG A 715 9.97 1.83 -41.80
C ARG A 715 8.72 2.71 -41.82
N THR A 716 8.03 2.83 -40.69
CA THR A 716 6.81 3.64 -40.57
C THR A 716 7.09 5.11 -40.84
N ILE A 717 8.13 5.66 -40.22
CA ILE A 717 8.54 7.06 -40.39
C ILE A 717 9.03 7.31 -41.82
N LYS A 718 9.84 6.41 -42.38
CA LYS A 718 10.31 6.49 -43.77
C LYS A 718 9.14 6.49 -44.76
N SER A 719 8.15 5.61 -44.58
CA SER A 719 6.95 5.59 -45.43
C SER A 719 6.11 6.85 -45.30
N LEU A 720 6.01 7.44 -44.10
CA LEU A 720 5.31 8.71 -43.90
C LEU A 720 6.02 9.87 -44.61
N ALA A 721 7.36 9.94 -44.48
CA ALA A 721 8.18 11.01 -45.05
C ALA A 721 8.32 10.93 -46.58
N ALA A 722 8.04 9.77 -47.18
CA ALA A 722 8.08 9.57 -48.63
C ALA A 722 6.95 10.30 -49.39
N ASP A 723 5.81 10.65 -48.76
CA ASP A 723 4.76 11.47 -49.40
C ASP A 723 5.24 12.94 -49.45
N PRO A 724 5.40 13.55 -50.63
CA PRO A 724 5.90 14.92 -50.77
C PRO A 724 4.97 15.99 -50.17
N ARG A 725 3.73 15.64 -49.82
CA ARG A 725 2.80 16.53 -49.08
C ARG A 725 3.11 16.61 -47.59
N ASN A 726 3.91 15.68 -47.07
CA ASN A 726 4.27 15.56 -45.67
C ASN A 726 5.64 16.18 -45.41
N ALA A 727 5.71 17.14 -44.50
CA ALA A 727 6.95 17.59 -43.89
C ALA A 727 7.07 16.91 -42.52
N VAL A 728 8.02 15.99 -42.37
CA VAL A 728 8.17 15.18 -41.14
C VAL A 728 9.44 15.59 -40.40
N TRP A 729 9.28 15.97 -39.14
CA TRP A 729 10.34 16.48 -38.28
C TRP A 729 10.44 15.68 -36.98
N ILE A 730 11.66 15.31 -36.62
CA ILE A 730 12.00 14.74 -35.32
C ILE A 730 12.64 15.83 -34.48
N ILE A 731 12.02 16.19 -33.35
CA ILE A 731 12.48 17.23 -32.44
C ILE A 731 12.88 16.57 -31.13
N SER A 732 14.17 16.40 -30.91
CA SER A 732 14.69 15.56 -29.84
C SER A 732 15.62 16.33 -28.89
N GLY A 733 15.68 15.87 -27.64
CA GLY A 733 16.74 16.26 -26.70
C GLY A 733 18.09 15.58 -26.91
N ARG A 734 18.19 14.66 -27.90
CA ARG A 734 19.41 13.94 -28.27
C ARG A 734 20.37 14.79 -29.07
N ASP A 735 21.64 14.40 -29.10
CA ASP A 735 22.67 15.07 -29.87
C ASP A 735 22.60 14.71 -31.37
N GLN A 736 23.40 15.42 -32.17
CA GLN A 736 23.45 15.27 -33.62
C GLN A 736 23.94 13.87 -34.03
N ALA A 737 24.97 13.36 -33.35
CA ALA A 737 25.61 12.09 -33.67
C ALA A 737 24.63 10.92 -33.53
N PHE A 738 23.85 10.92 -32.44
CA PHE A 738 22.83 9.92 -32.20
C PHE A 738 21.72 9.97 -33.26
N LEU A 739 21.21 11.16 -33.59
CA LEU A 739 20.15 11.29 -34.60
C LEU A 739 20.65 10.93 -36.00
N ASP A 740 21.89 11.27 -36.35
CA ASP A 740 22.51 10.92 -37.63
C ASP A 740 22.69 9.40 -37.77
N GLU A 741 23.16 8.73 -36.72
CA GLU A 741 23.33 7.27 -36.70
C GLU A 741 22.01 6.53 -36.96
N TRP A 742 20.94 6.90 -36.24
CA TRP A 742 19.71 6.12 -36.24
C TRP A 742 18.65 6.58 -37.23
N MET A 743 18.59 7.86 -37.59
CA MET A 743 17.58 8.42 -38.49
C MET A 743 18.18 9.25 -39.64
N GLY A 744 19.49 9.52 -39.59
CA GLY A 744 20.16 10.35 -40.59
C GLY A 744 20.09 9.81 -42.01
N HIS A 745 19.98 8.49 -42.16
CA HIS A 745 19.89 7.78 -43.45
C HIS A 745 18.53 7.96 -44.17
N ILE A 746 17.55 8.65 -43.59
CA ILE A 746 16.27 8.97 -44.23
C ILE A 746 16.34 10.43 -44.73
N PRO A 747 16.57 10.66 -46.03
CA PRO A 747 16.86 12.00 -46.55
C PRO A 747 15.64 12.93 -46.49
N GLU A 748 14.41 12.41 -46.46
CA GLU A 748 13.19 13.23 -46.39
C GLU A 748 12.89 13.80 -45.00
N LEU A 749 13.62 13.39 -43.95
CA LEU A 749 13.40 13.86 -42.58
C LEU A 749 14.13 15.17 -42.27
N GLY A 750 13.42 16.07 -41.60
CA GLY A 750 14.04 17.15 -40.85
C GLY A 750 14.40 16.69 -39.44
N LEU A 751 15.59 17.02 -38.97
CA LEU A 751 16.06 16.65 -37.63
C LEU A 751 16.37 17.90 -36.82
N SER A 752 15.97 17.88 -35.56
CA SER A 752 16.25 18.94 -34.60
C SER A 752 16.82 18.30 -33.32
N ALA A 753 18.07 18.63 -33.02
CA ALA A 753 18.84 18.06 -31.91
C ALA A 753 18.95 19.05 -30.74
N GLU A 754 19.25 18.54 -29.56
CA GLU A 754 19.45 19.30 -28.31
C GLU A 754 18.30 20.31 -28.07
N HIS A 755 17.06 19.83 -28.14
CA HIS A 755 15.83 20.61 -27.92
C HIS A 755 15.65 21.81 -28.88
N GLY A 756 16.30 21.79 -30.04
CA GLY A 756 16.16 22.85 -31.04
C GLY A 756 17.40 23.71 -31.27
N CYS A 757 18.55 23.35 -30.69
CA CYS A 757 19.78 24.10 -30.91
C CYS A 757 20.42 23.83 -32.27
N PHE A 758 20.22 22.61 -32.80
CA PHE A 758 20.76 22.23 -34.09
C PHE A 758 19.66 21.74 -35.00
N ILE A 759 19.68 22.19 -36.25
CA ILE A 759 18.68 21.83 -37.26
C ILE A 759 19.38 21.25 -38.48
N ARG A 760 18.92 20.09 -38.93
CA ARG A 760 19.26 19.52 -40.23
C ARG A 760 18.00 19.51 -41.09
N LYS A 761 18.02 20.24 -42.20
CA LYS A 761 16.86 20.34 -43.11
C LYS A 761 16.66 19.04 -43.89
N PRO A 762 15.43 18.73 -44.33
CA PRO A 762 15.19 17.64 -45.26
C PRO A 762 16.07 17.78 -46.51
N ARG A 763 16.67 16.66 -46.94
CA ARG A 763 17.57 16.53 -48.10
C ARG A 763 18.86 17.35 -48.00
N SER A 764 19.28 17.67 -46.77
CA SER A 764 20.57 18.29 -46.46
C SER A 764 21.31 17.44 -45.43
N ASP A 765 22.63 17.40 -45.54
CA ASP A 765 23.51 16.76 -44.57
C ASP A 765 24.12 17.79 -43.59
N ASP A 766 23.82 19.08 -43.76
CA ASP A 766 24.40 20.16 -42.98
C ASP A 766 23.57 20.49 -41.75
N TRP A 767 24.21 20.50 -40.58
CA TRP A 767 23.62 20.93 -39.32
C TRP A 767 23.83 22.44 -39.11
N GLU A 768 22.74 23.19 -39.04
CA GLU A 768 22.72 24.62 -38.67
C GLU A 768 22.74 24.76 -37.13
N ASN A 769 23.74 25.43 -36.56
CA ASN A 769 23.80 25.74 -35.12
C ASN A 769 23.14 27.09 -34.83
N LEU A 770 21.98 27.07 -34.16
CA LEU A 770 21.24 28.28 -33.81
C LEU A 770 21.80 29.02 -32.59
N ALA A 771 22.69 28.38 -31.81
CA ALA A 771 23.30 28.94 -30.61
C ALA A 771 24.77 29.36 -30.82
N GLU A 772 25.26 29.40 -32.05
CA GLU A 772 26.68 29.68 -32.37
C GLU A 772 27.17 31.06 -31.87
N ARG A 773 26.26 32.03 -31.73
CA ARG A 773 26.57 33.39 -31.26
C ARG A 773 26.43 33.58 -29.74
N THR A 774 26.07 32.54 -29.01
CA THR A 774 25.78 32.62 -27.57
C THR A 774 27.04 32.33 -26.76
N ASP A 775 27.31 33.15 -25.75
CA ASP A 775 28.41 32.91 -24.80
C ASP A 775 28.10 31.69 -23.91
N MET A 776 28.96 30.67 -23.98
CA MET A 776 28.83 29.42 -23.21
C MET A 776 29.61 29.45 -21.89
N GLY A 777 30.14 30.61 -21.46
CA GLY A 777 30.88 30.77 -20.20
C GLY A 777 30.14 30.25 -18.96
N TRP A 778 28.80 30.30 -18.98
CA TRP A 778 27.92 29.75 -17.93
C TRP A 778 28.14 28.26 -17.65
N GLN A 779 28.56 27.46 -18.65
CA GLN A 779 28.72 26.01 -18.49
C GLN A 779 29.76 25.66 -17.43
N LYS A 780 30.81 26.47 -17.29
CA LYS A 780 31.86 26.25 -16.28
C LYS A 780 31.30 26.40 -14.86
N GLU A 781 30.54 27.47 -14.61
CA GLU A 781 29.90 27.73 -13.31
C GLU A 781 28.88 26.62 -12.98
N VAL A 782 28.09 26.16 -13.96
CA VAL A 782 27.13 25.07 -13.77
C VAL A 782 27.83 23.74 -13.46
N VAL A 783 28.92 23.41 -14.16
CA VAL A 783 29.68 22.18 -13.91
C VAL A 783 30.24 22.17 -12.49
N GLU A 784 30.73 23.29 -11.97
CA GLU A 784 31.23 23.38 -10.59
C GLU A 784 30.12 23.09 -9.56
N VAL A 785 28.93 23.67 -9.76
CA VAL A 785 27.76 23.39 -8.90
C VAL A 785 27.32 21.94 -9.03
N PHE A 786 27.16 21.42 -10.25
CA PHE A 786 26.78 20.03 -10.47
C PHE A 786 27.79 19.04 -9.89
N GLN A 787 29.09 19.33 -9.97
CA GLN A 787 30.14 18.49 -9.40
C GLN A 787 29.98 18.39 -7.88
N HIS A 788 29.76 19.52 -7.20
CA HIS A 788 29.51 19.57 -5.76
C HIS A 788 28.35 18.66 -5.32
N TYR A 789 27.23 18.68 -6.05
CA TYR A 789 26.08 17.82 -5.73
C TYR A 789 26.28 16.37 -6.17
N THR A 790 27.08 16.13 -7.22
CA THR A 790 27.40 14.77 -7.68
C THR A 790 28.20 14.00 -6.63
N GLU A 791 29.21 14.63 -6.04
CA GLU A 791 30.07 14.02 -5.01
C GLU A 791 29.30 13.63 -3.73
N ARG A 792 28.20 14.35 -3.45
CA ARG A 792 27.36 14.15 -2.26
C ARG A 792 26.18 13.20 -2.49
N THR A 793 25.92 12.83 -3.75
CA THR A 793 24.72 12.09 -4.15
C THR A 793 25.12 10.84 -4.92
N GLN A 794 25.30 9.74 -4.20
CA GLN A 794 25.67 8.45 -4.80
C GLN A 794 24.68 8.04 -5.90
N GLY A 795 25.22 7.58 -7.03
CA GLY A 795 24.43 7.20 -8.21
C GLY A 795 24.05 8.36 -9.13
N SER A 796 24.37 9.61 -8.77
CA SER A 796 24.20 10.74 -9.69
C SER A 796 25.41 10.91 -10.62
N PHE A 797 25.21 11.56 -11.77
CA PHE A 797 26.28 11.89 -12.72
C PHE A 797 25.91 13.09 -13.57
N ILE A 798 26.91 13.72 -14.18
CA ILE A 798 26.75 14.87 -15.08
C ILE A 798 26.86 14.40 -16.52
N GLU A 799 25.85 14.73 -17.32
CA GLU A 799 25.87 14.63 -18.78
C GLU A 799 26.18 16.01 -19.36
N ARG A 800 27.18 16.07 -20.25
CA ARG A 800 27.59 17.32 -20.92
C ARG A 800 27.19 17.26 -22.39
N LYS A 801 26.25 18.09 -22.80
CA LYS A 801 25.88 18.31 -24.21
C LYS A 801 26.55 19.60 -24.71
N ARG A 802 26.47 19.91 -26.01
CA ARG A 802 27.15 21.10 -26.57
C ARG A 802 26.56 22.40 -26.02
N VAL A 803 25.25 22.45 -25.84
CA VAL A 803 24.53 23.67 -25.42
C VAL A 803 23.73 23.52 -24.13
N ALA A 804 23.77 22.33 -23.51
CA ALA A 804 23.02 22.02 -22.30
C ALA A 804 23.86 21.15 -21.35
N LEU A 805 23.62 21.30 -20.06
CA LEU A 805 24.22 20.47 -19.02
C LEU A 805 23.11 19.80 -18.23
N THR A 806 23.17 18.49 -18.07
CA THR A 806 22.13 17.74 -17.37
C THR A 806 22.75 16.95 -16.22
N TRP A 807 22.27 17.17 -15.00
CA TRP A 807 22.62 16.39 -13.83
C TRP A 807 21.56 15.31 -13.59
N HIS A 808 21.94 14.05 -13.70
CA HIS A 808 21.05 12.90 -13.52
C HIS A 808 21.19 12.36 -12.11
N TYR A 809 20.06 12.16 -11.42
CA TYR A 809 20.02 11.55 -10.09
C TYR A 809 19.08 10.34 -10.02
N ARG A 810 18.66 9.81 -11.18
CA ARG A 810 17.74 8.66 -11.29
C ARG A 810 18.23 7.38 -10.59
N ARG A 811 19.54 7.19 -10.46
CA ARG A 811 20.12 6.02 -9.76
C ARG A 811 20.41 6.29 -8.28
N ALA A 812 20.18 7.51 -7.81
CA ALA A 812 20.27 7.84 -6.39
C ALA A 812 19.02 7.36 -5.64
N ASP A 813 19.07 7.38 -4.31
CA ASP A 813 17.87 7.21 -3.49
C ASP A 813 16.80 8.26 -3.89
N PRO A 814 15.53 7.88 -4.14
CA PRO A 814 14.54 8.82 -4.67
C PRO A 814 14.27 10.03 -3.78
N GLU A 815 14.25 9.85 -2.46
CA GLU A 815 13.98 10.94 -1.51
C GLU A 815 15.20 11.85 -1.38
N TYR A 816 16.38 11.26 -1.18
CA TYR A 816 17.62 12.02 -1.04
C TYR A 816 18.04 12.69 -2.36
N GLY A 817 17.91 11.99 -3.48
CA GLY A 817 18.18 12.52 -4.82
C GLY A 817 17.27 13.69 -5.17
N ALA A 818 15.96 13.58 -4.91
CA ALA A 818 15.03 14.69 -5.11
C ALA A 818 15.30 15.87 -4.17
N PHE A 819 15.71 15.61 -2.92
CA PHE A 819 16.15 16.65 -1.99
C PHE A 819 17.39 17.38 -2.53
N GLN A 820 18.41 16.64 -2.94
CA GLN A 820 19.64 17.21 -3.50
C GLN A 820 19.38 17.97 -4.81
N ALA A 821 18.45 17.49 -5.65
CA ALA A 821 18.03 18.20 -6.85
C ALA A 821 17.38 19.57 -6.55
N ARG A 822 16.54 19.65 -5.51
CA ARG A 822 15.94 20.93 -5.08
C ARG A 822 17.01 21.91 -4.57
N GLU A 823 17.94 21.44 -3.76
CA GLU A 823 19.04 22.28 -3.26
C GLU A 823 19.97 22.72 -4.41
N CYS A 824 20.31 21.81 -5.33
CA CYS A 824 21.11 22.10 -6.52
C CYS A 824 20.44 23.13 -7.43
N ARG A 825 19.14 22.96 -7.68
CA ARG A 825 18.33 23.92 -8.43
C ARG A 825 18.36 25.30 -7.80
N LYS A 826 18.11 25.38 -6.49
CA LYS A 826 18.12 26.64 -5.75
C LYS A 826 19.49 27.33 -5.85
N ALA A 827 20.58 26.56 -5.70
CA ALA A 827 21.93 27.08 -5.86
C ALA A 827 22.17 27.66 -7.26
N LEU A 828 21.74 26.97 -8.32
CA LEU A 828 21.87 27.43 -9.70
C LEU A 828 21.01 28.67 -10.01
N GLU A 829 19.78 28.70 -9.52
CA GLU A 829 18.88 29.85 -9.67
C GLU A 829 19.39 31.09 -8.91
N GLU A 830 20.04 30.90 -7.76
CA GLU A 830 20.58 32.00 -6.96
C GLU A 830 21.93 32.54 -7.46
N THR A 831 22.67 31.75 -8.25
CA THR A 831 24.03 32.07 -8.73
C THR A 831 24.07 32.27 -10.26
N VAL A 832 23.97 31.19 -11.03
CA VAL A 832 24.18 31.18 -12.49
C VAL A 832 23.05 31.92 -13.21
N ALA A 833 21.78 31.64 -12.88
CA ALA A 833 20.62 32.21 -13.59
C ALA A 833 20.45 33.73 -13.38
N LYS A 834 21.12 34.33 -12.39
CA LYS A 834 21.15 35.79 -12.20
C LYS A 834 22.22 36.48 -13.04
N ARG A 835 23.27 35.74 -13.43
CA ARG A 835 24.43 36.26 -14.18
C ARG A 835 24.31 36.02 -15.67
N TRP A 836 23.66 34.91 -16.04
CA TRP A 836 23.57 34.41 -17.40
C TRP A 836 22.10 34.24 -17.80
N ASP A 837 21.78 34.43 -19.08
CA ASP A 837 20.44 34.18 -19.62
C ASP A 837 20.23 32.68 -19.87
N VAL A 838 20.14 31.92 -18.77
CA VAL A 838 19.94 30.48 -18.75
C VAL A 838 18.75 30.10 -17.89
N GLU A 839 18.07 29.04 -18.29
CA GLU A 839 16.96 28.43 -17.56
C GLU A 839 17.42 27.15 -16.87
N VAL A 840 16.99 26.96 -15.62
CA VAL A 840 17.22 25.73 -14.85
C VAL A 840 15.90 24.96 -14.79
N MET A 841 15.87 23.81 -15.45
CA MET A 841 14.70 22.97 -15.56
C MET A 841 14.84 21.70 -14.73
N ALA A 842 13.77 21.29 -14.07
CA ALA A 842 13.67 19.99 -13.44
C ALA A 842 12.93 19.03 -14.38
N GLY A 843 13.56 17.90 -14.73
CA GLY A 843 12.93 16.82 -15.48
C GLY A 843 12.72 15.55 -14.65
N LYS A 844 12.40 14.44 -15.31
CA LYS A 844 12.15 13.14 -14.65
C LYS A 844 13.43 12.56 -14.04
N ALA A 845 13.70 12.93 -12.79
CA ALA A 845 14.91 12.57 -12.03
C ALA A 845 16.23 13.13 -12.61
N ASN A 846 16.16 14.34 -13.17
CA ASN A 846 17.31 15.10 -13.62
C ASN A 846 17.09 16.61 -13.44
N LEU A 847 18.18 17.38 -13.49
CA LEU A 847 18.17 18.83 -13.56
C LEU A 847 18.95 19.26 -14.79
N GLU A 848 18.34 20.05 -15.67
CA GLU A 848 18.96 20.52 -16.91
C GLU A 848 19.13 22.03 -16.89
N VAL A 849 20.29 22.52 -17.32
CA VAL A 849 20.56 23.95 -17.54
C VAL A 849 20.84 24.20 -19.01
N ARG A 850 20.13 25.15 -19.60
CA ARG A 850 20.24 25.53 -21.02
C ARG A 850 19.97 27.04 -21.22
N PRO A 851 20.36 27.64 -22.35
CA PRO A 851 20.00 29.02 -22.68
C PRO A 851 18.48 29.21 -22.86
N THR A 852 17.92 30.32 -22.35
CA THR A 852 16.47 30.58 -22.32
C THR A 852 15.82 30.65 -23.71
N PHE A 853 16.57 31.11 -24.73
CA PHE A 853 16.04 31.37 -26.07
C PHE A 853 15.89 30.12 -26.95
N VAL A 854 16.45 28.96 -26.55
CA VAL A 854 16.35 27.72 -27.34
C VAL A 854 15.53 26.65 -26.63
N ASN A 855 14.31 26.45 -27.12
CA ASN A 855 13.41 25.39 -26.68
C ASN A 855 12.64 24.79 -27.86
N LYS A 856 11.98 23.64 -27.63
CA LYS A 856 11.21 22.93 -28.67
C LYS A 856 10.06 23.79 -29.22
N GLY A 857 9.48 24.66 -28.42
CA GLY A 857 8.43 25.60 -28.83
C GLY A 857 8.90 26.62 -29.87
N PHE A 858 10.14 27.10 -29.77
CA PHE A 858 10.75 27.99 -30.77
C PHE A 858 10.85 27.29 -32.13
N ILE A 859 11.29 26.02 -32.15
CA ILE A 859 11.34 25.22 -33.38
C ILE A 859 9.96 24.99 -33.95
N ALA A 860 8.99 24.60 -33.13
CA ALA A 860 7.61 24.42 -33.59
C ALA A 860 7.08 25.70 -34.25
N THR A 861 7.31 26.87 -33.64
CA THR A 861 6.94 28.18 -34.20
C THR A 861 7.61 28.45 -35.55
N ARG A 862 8.91 28.14 -35.67
CA ARG A 862 9.66 28.31 -36.92
C ARG A 862 9.13 27.40 -38.03
N LEU A 863 8.90 26.11 -37.74
CA LEU A 863 8.41 25.13 -38.70
C LEU A 863 7.01 25.47 -39.21
N VAL A 864 6.11 25.92 -38.34
CA VAL A 864 4.76 26.37 -38.74
C VAL A 864 4.83 27.55 -39.73
N ASN A 865 5.74 28.50 -39.50
CA ASN A 865 5.93 29.64 -40.40
C ASN A 865 6.58 29.24 -41.74
N GLU A 866 7.54 28.31 -41.73
CA GLU A 866 8.27 27.86 -42.91
C GLU A 866 7.41 26.99 -43.84
N TYR A 867 6.62 26.07 -43.27
CA TYR A 867 5.77 25.15 -44.02
C TYR A 867 4.34 25.67 -44.24
N GLY A 868 4.11 26.94 -43.91
CA GLY A 868 2.86 27.65 -44.12
C GLY A 868 2.37 27.64 -45.58
N THR A 869 1.07 27.91 -45.76
CA THR A 869 0.45 28.01 -47.09
C THR A 869 0.75 29.34 -47.78
N ALA A 870 1.06 30.39 -47.00
CA ALA A 870 1.52 31.71 -47.44
C ALA A 870 2.30 32.38 -46.28
N PRO A 871 3.05 33.48 -46.51
CA PRO A 871 3.68 34.22 -45.41
C PRO A 871 2.64 34.62 -44.35
N GLY A 872 2.80 34.13 -43.11
CA GLY A 872 1.87 34.36 -42.01
C GLY A 872 0.62 33.45 -41.99
N LYS A 873 0.49 32.46 -42.87
CA LYS A 873 -0.57 31.43 -42.84
C LYS A 873 0.02 30.06 -42.61
N ALA A 874 -0.47 29.35 -41.60
CA ALA A 874 0.01 28.03 -41.21
C ALA A 874 -0.35 26.89 -42.19
N PRO A 875 0.19 25.66 -41.98
CA PRO A 875 -0.15 24.45 -42.73
C PRO A 875 -1.63 24.02 -42.59
N ASP A 876 -2.12 23.22 -43.53
CA ASP A 876 -3.50 22.71 -43.53
C ASP A 876 -3.73 21.63 -42.45
N PHE A 877 -2.66 20.98 -42.00
CA PHE A 877 -2.68 19.91 -41.01
C PHE A 877 -1.39 19.88 -40.22
N ILE A 878 -1.49 19.76 -38.91
CA ILE A 878 -0.36 19.65 -37.98
C ILE A 878 -0.62 18.50 -37.02
N LEU A 879 0.31 17.53 -36.94
CA LEU A 879 0.32 16.51 -35.90
C LEU A 879 1.61 16.66 -35.08
N CYS A 880 1.45 16.99 -33.80
CA CYS A 880 2.55 17.18 -32.84
C CYS A 880 2.44 16.14 -31.72
N LEU A 881 3.46 15.33 -31.51
CA LEU A 881 3.48 14.28 -30.48
C LEU A 881 4.66 14.46 -29.54
N GLY A 882 4.43 14.34 -28.24
CA GLY A 882 5.44 14.44 -27.18
C GLY A 882 4.98 13.78 -25.87
N ASP A 883 5.89 13.42 -24.97
CA ASP A 883 5.58 12.69 -23.73
C ASP A 883 5.94 13.49 -22.45
N ASP A 884 6.85 14.46 -22.52
CA ASP A 884 7.47 15.06 -21.35
C ASP A 884 7.09 16.54 -21.14
N PHE A 885 7.77 17.21 -20.20
CA PHE A 885 7.53 18.62 -19.89
C PHE A 885 8.10 19.57 -20.97
N THR A 886 9.18 19.18 -21.64
CA THR A 886 9.80 20.00 -22.70
C THR A 886 8.93 20.04 -23.95
N ASP A 887 8.10 19.03 -24.15
CA ASP A 887 7.14 18.97 -25.27
C ASP A 887 5.95 19.92 -25.08
N GLU A 888 5.61 20.28 -23.84
CA GLU A 888 4.56 21.24 -23.54
C GLU A 888 4.85 22.62 -24.18
N ASP A 889 6.13 22.96 -24.36
CA ASP A 889 6.52 24.17 -25.08
C ASP A 889 6.09 24.12 -26.56
N MET A 890 6.10 22.93 -27.18
CA MET A 890 5.58 22.76 -28.55
C MET A 890 4.06 22.95 -28.59
N PHE A 891 3.34 22.34 -27.65
CA PHE A 891 1.88 22.44 -27.59
C PHE A 891 1.44 23.90 -27.33
N ARG A 892 2.08 24.58 -26.37
CA ARG A 892 1.83 25.99 -26.07
C ARG A 892 2.20 26.91 -27.23
N ALA A 893 3.28 26.61 -27.95
CA ALA A 893 3.63 27.37 -29.16
C ALA A 893 2.54 27.26 -30.24
N LEU A 894 1.96 26.08 -30.43
CA LEU A 894 0.87 25.87 -31.39
C LEU A 894 -0.41 26.61 -31.03
N GLN A 895 -0.72 26.77 -29.74
CA GLN A 895 -1.87 27.56 -29.28
C GLN A 895 -1.73 29.07 -29.56
N LYS A 896 -0.51 29.60 -29.73
CA LYS A 896 -0.28 31.02 -30.04
C LYS A 896 -0.65 31.38 -31.48
N PHE A 897 -0.80 30.41 -32.36
CA PHE A 897 -1.25 30.62 -33.73
C PHE A 897 -2.78 30.53 -33.78
N ASP A 898 -3.42 31.46 -34.49
CA ASP A 898 -4.87 31.45 -34.72
C ASP A 898 -5.24 30.38 -35.77
N LEU A 899 -5.19 29.11 -35.34
CA LEU A 899 -5.38 27.93 -36.17
C LEU A 899 -6.78 27.34 -35.98
N PRO A 900 -7.45 26.87 -37.05
CA PRO A 900 -8.67 26.10 -36.90
C PRO A 900 -8.40 24.88 -36.02
N HIS A 901 -9.19 24.71 -34.96
CA HIS A 901 -9.02 23.63 -33.97
C HIS A 901 -9.08 22.22 -34.58
N ASP A 902 -9.67 22.07 -35.77
CA ASP A 902 -9.77 20.80 -36.49
C ASP A 902 -8.51 20.44 -37.31
N HIS A 903 -7.57 21.37 -37.45
CA HIS A 903 -6.36 21.21 -38.27
C HIS A 903 -5.11 20.88 -37.44
N VAL A 904 -5.14 21.11 -36.13
CA VAL A 904 -4.01 20.94 -35.22
C VAL A 904 -4.29 19.84 -34.22
N TYR A 905 -3.40 18.86 -34.17
CA TYR A 905 -3.47 17.72 -33.27
C TYR A 905 -2.22 17.72 -32.39
N PRO A 906 -2.17 18.52 -31.31
CA PRO A 906 -1.20 18.34 -30.26
C PRO A 906 -1.63 17.15 -29.41
N VAL A 907 -0.76 16.15 -29.30
CA VAL A 907 -1.05 14.85 -28.69
C VAL A 907 0.03 14.52 -27.66
N THR A 908 -0.36 14.37 -26.40
CA THR A 908 0.56 13.83 -25.39
C THR A 908 0.62 12.31 -25.47
N VAL A 909 1.80 11.72 -25.31
CA VAL A 909 2.01 10.28 -25.18
C VAL A 909 2.21 9.94 -23.71
N GLY A 910 1.43 9.01 -23.19
CA GLY A 910 1.42 8.63 -21.78
C GLY A 910 0.01 8.64 -21.18
N ALA A 911 -0.07 8.70 -19.85
CA ALA A 911 -1.35 8.64 -19.16
C ALA A 911 -2.27 9.82 -19.52
N SER A 912 -3.55 9.55 -19.76
CA SER A 912 -4.61 10.55 -20.02
C SER A 912 -4.77 11.59 -18.90
N SER A 913 -4.22 11.23 -17.74
CA SER A 913 -4.12 12.03 -16.53
C SER A 913 -3.26 13.27 -16.55
N LYS A 914 -2.23 13.18 -17.38
CA LYS A 914 -1.10 14.10 -17.38
C LYS A 914 -1.65 15.48 -17.68
N GLN A 915 -1.44 16.43 -16.76
CA GLN A 915 -1.75 17.83 -17.05
C GLN A 915 -0.88 18.26 -18.24
N THR A 916 -1.54 18.69 -19.30
CA THR A 916 -0.90 18.99 -20.58
C THR A 916 -1.68 20.09 -21.29
N ASP A 917 -0.96 20.89 -22.09
CA ASP A 917 -1.50 21.85 -23.04
C ASP A 917 -1.97 21.14 -24.34
N ALA A 918 -1.80 19.81 -24.45
CA ALA A 918 -2.26 19.00 -25.57
C ALA A 918 -3.78 18.74 -25.54
N ASN A 919 -4.36 18.62 -26.73
CA ASN A 919 -5.81 18.42 -26.91
C ASN A 919 -6.20 16.93 -26.94
N TRP A 920 -5.24 16.04 -27.17
CA TRP A 920 -5.47 14.60 -27.31
C TRP A 920 -4.38 13.81 -26.60
N HIS A 921 -4.64 12.54 -26.28
CA HIS A 921 -3.61 11.62 -25.79
C HIS A 921 -3.56 10.30 -26.55
N LEU A 922 -2.39 9.65 -26.48
CA LEU A 922 -2.14 8.25 -26.81
C LEU A 922 -1.42 7.59 -25.63
N LEU A 923 -1.70 6.33 -25.33
CA LEU A 923 -1.21 5.68 -24.11
C LEU A 923 0.27 5.29 -24.19
N GLU A 924 0.67 4.69 -25.32
CA GLU A 924 2.01 4.12 -25.48
C GLU A 924 2.66 4.51 -26.82
N PRO A 925 4.00 4.49 -26.94
CA PRO A 925 4.71 4.67 -28.21
C PRO A 925 4.21 3.73 -29.32
N ALA A 926 3.77 2.52 -28.97
CA ALA A 926 3.19 1.58 -29.93
C ALA A 926 1.92 2.13 -30.61
N ASP A 927 1.10 2.89 -29.88
CA ASP A 927 -0.10 3.55 -30.41
C ASP A 927 0.24 4.69 -31.37
N VAL A 928 1.35 5.39 -31.13
CA VAL A 928 1.86 6.42 -32.04
C VAL A 928 2.18 5.78 -33.39
N ILE A 929 2.94 4.69 -33.38
CA ILE A 929 3.30 3.95 -34.59
C ILE A 929 2.05 3.39 -35.28
N GLY A 930 1.11 2.81 -34.54
CA GLY A 930 -0.17 2.35 -35.10
C GLY A 930 -0.98 3.46 -35.76
N THR A 931 -0.99 4.66 -35.16
CA THR A 931 -1.67 5.84 -35.70
C THR A 931 -1.01 6.33 -36.99
N ILE A 932 0.33 6.42 -37.02
CA ILE A 932 1.07 6.82 -38.24
C ILE A 932 0.86 5.80 -39.36
N GLN A 933 0.88 4.50 -39.04
CA GLN A 933 0.63 3.43 -40.01
C GLN A 933 -0.73 3.55 -40.69
N MET A 934 -1.77 3.91 -39.94
CA MET A 934 -3.11 4.15 -40.48
C MET A 934 -3.14 5.31 -41.50
N LEU A 935 -2.35 6.37 -41.27
CA LEU A 935 -2.32 7.54 -42.15
C LEU A 935 -1.77 7.20 -43.54
N TYR A 936 -0.65 6.44 -43.63
CA TYR A 936 -0.05 6.16 -44.94
C TYR A 936 -0.59 4.89 -45.63
N SER A 937 -0.99 3.85 -44.88
CA SER A 937 -1.51 2.59 -45.46
C SER A 937 -2.78 2.79 -46.28
N SER A 938 -3.59 3.80 -45.94
CA SER A 938 -4.80 4.15 -46.68
C SER A 938 -4.56 5.11 -47.86
N SER A 939 -3.32 5.57 -48.09
CA SER A 939 -2.95 6.38 -49.28
C SER A 939 -2.69 5.52 -50.52
N ASN A 940 -2.44 4.22 -50.34
CA ASN A 940 -2.12 3.27 -51.42
C ASN A 940 -3.35 2.51 -51.95
N GLN A 941 -4.57 2.85 -51.52
CA GLN A 941 -5.81 2.25 -52.04
C GLN A 941 -6.49 3.07 -53.15
N ASP A 942 -5.96 4.26 -53.49
CA ASP A 942 -6.45 5.09 -54.60
C ASP A 942 -5.38 5.28 -55.69
N TYR A 943 -4.82 4.16 -56.18
CA TYR A 943 -4.09 4.10 -57.46
C TYR A 943 -4.46 2.84 -58.25
#